data_AF-A0A8I0K077-F1
#
_entry.id   AF-A0A8I0K077-F1
#
_cell.length_a   1.000
_cell.length_b   1.000
_cell.length_c   1.000
_cell.angle_alpha   90.00
_cell.angle_beta   90.00
_cell.angle_gamma   90.00
#
_symmetry.space_group_name_H-M   'P 1'
#
loop_
_entity.id
_entity.type
_entity.pdbx_description
1 polymer ?
#
loop_
_entity_poly.entity_id
_entity_poly.type
_entity_poly.pdbx_seq_one_letter_code
_entity_poly.pdbx_strand_id
1 'polypeptide(L)'
;MGKLRSLTRRVRDLATGPAKPLDVLAREFPALVRKLPKDLDGSVEAQLRERLPEWLDGVDRAALVRRVPSWAKVALHHLENDDLDALHAALDHGLLDVRQFAAGLHEGEPVVHLPGWDDPSIPRETFVLATSETRFAGEVVRARVVDDRFEAVVRAGFAHIDADGAVPELVVVTPGVRAEWIGETSGHRGGAAMWRETYDRSTWAIELPLSRMGPEQALDLEVEVRLAGRTAGGRLDLVVPADPIGPAIDGIDLERGTIVVRGRGLTTAPTLESASVTVTADEFSRLGSSFRAVFPGTADRWGRGLLPLPVGDYAVIADGQPVPLAAELVDWPADLADGPLVGHTTHDGLRLIKPRLPDENTMYGQRYLREAYEALEAPVDARAAMFQCYWAEVATDSQAAIHRELRRRDPRLRLYWGTVDHSVALPEGAKRVIAGTREWYSALATSKFLVKNTEVGAYTRLRPGQVYLQTFHGQPFKRMGRPDFVRRMAPWRAEYEATTRRSAYWDVICLPYPEAAEFYREAYDWDGPAFDHGLPRTDSLLADDAAEVRRRTRRLLGIRDDQTAVLHATTWREDLSRGDNTSADPGLLDVKALAEQLGDDVVVLQRSHHSVARSDQRHGSGGGVVDVTDHPEINDLVLAADLAIFDYTSLRFDFAITGKPMIFFVPDLEKYENELRGFLFPFEESAPGPVVRDSGELAGLVRDTSWAAEHADAYAAFNERFNRFHDGHAAERVVDGLLGWDA
;
A
#
# COMPACT_ATOMS: atom_id res chain seq x y z
N MET A 1 9.51 -17.51 33.48
CA MET A 1 9.83 -18.44 34.60
C MET A 1 9.93 -19.94 34.26
N GLY A 2 8.90 -20.63 33.77
CA GLY A 2 8.96 -22.11 33.55
C GLY A 2 10.06 -22.61 32.59
N LYS A 3 10.26 -21.92 31.45
CA LYS A 3 11.35 -22.23 30.50
C LYS A 3 12.75 -21.96 31.08
N LEU A 4 12.88 -20.94 31.91
CA LEU A 4 14.14 -20.55 32.56
C LEU A 4 14.60 -21.61 33.56
N ARG A 5 13.71 -22.10 34.44
CA ARG A 5 14.00 -23.22 35.36
C ARG A 5 14.38 -24.50 34.62
N SER A 6 13.76 -24.75 33.46
CA SER A 6 14.12 -25.88 32.59
C SER A 6 15.50 -25.72 31.95
N LEU A 7 15.91 -24.49 31.60
CA LEU A 7 17.23 -24.21 31.04
C LEU A 7 18.33 -24.37 32.10
N THR A 8 18.17 -23.77 33.29
CA THR A 8 19.13 -23.88 34.40
C THR A 8 19.38 -25.35 34.77
N ARG A 9 18.32 -26.17 34.83
CA ARG A 9 18.44 -27.61 35.08
C ARG A 9 19.17 -28.33 33.96
N ARG A 10 18.86 -28.04 32.69
CA ARG A 10 19.50 -28.70 31.54
C ARG A 10 20.96 -28.30 31.35
N VAL A 11 21.33 -27.05 31.60
CA VAL A 11 22.73 -26.61 31.54
C VAL A 11 23.54 -27.25 32.67
N ARG A 12 22.97 -27.39 33.87
CA ARG A 12 23.62 -28.03 35.03
C ARG A 12 23.69 -29.56 34.92
N ASP A 13 22.65 -30.23 34.42
CA ASP A 13 22.61 -31.70 34.22
C ASP A 13 23.48 -32.16 33.03
N LEU A 14 23.84 -31.26 32.10
CA LEU A 14 24.75 -31.56 30.99
C LEU A 14 26.23 -31.46 31.34
N ALA A 15 26.58 -30.90 32.51
CA ALA A 15 27.92 -31.03 33.07
C ALA A 15 28.29 -32.50 33.37
N THR A 16 27.32 -33.43 33.32
CA THR A 16 27.51 -34.86 33.57
C THR A 16 27.08 -35.79 32.42
N GLY A 17 26.80 -35.26 31.21
CA GLY A 17 26.29 -36.07 30.08
C GLY A 17 26.42 -35.44 28.67
N PRO A 18 26.06 -36.18 27.59
CA PRO A 18 26.71 -36.08 26.27
C PRO A 18 26.30 -34.92 25.33
N ALA A 19 25.40 -33.99 25.69
CA ALA A 19 25.17 -32.79 24.86
C ALA A 19 26.05 -31.63 25.33
N LYS A 20 26.85 -31.06 24.42
CA LYS A 20 27.81 -29.99 24.75
C LYS A 20 27.02 -28.72 25.17
N PRO A 21 27.35 -28.06 26.30
CA PRO A 21 26.64 -26.86 26.79
C PRO A 21 26.40 -25.76 25.74
N LEU A 22 27.30 -25.65 24.76
CA LEU A 22 27.19 -24.79 23.58
C LEU A 22 25.90 -24.99 22.77
N ASP A 23 25.50 -26.24 22.48
CA ASP A 23 24.33 -26.55 21.65
C ASP A 23 23.02 -26.13 22.31
N VAL A 24 22.96 -26.30 23.63
CA VAL A 24 21.78 -25.94 24.42
C VAL A 24 21.67 -24.44 24.57
N LEU A 25 22.77 -23.75 24.87
CA LEU A 25 22.77 -22.30 24.97
C LEU A 25 22.45 -21.63 23.63
N ALA A 26 23.07 -22.10 22.53
CA ALA A 26 22.80 -21.55 21.20
C ALA A 26 21.32 -21.62 20.80
N ARG A 27 20.60 -22.65 21.26
CA ARG A 27 19.17 -22.82 20.97
C ARG A 27 18.26 -22.06 21.93
N GLU A 28 18.54 -22.11 23.23
CA GLU A 28 17.58 -21.70 24.25
C GLU A 28 17.79 -20.26 24.75
N PHE A 29 19.03 -19.74 24.72
CA PHE A 29 19.34 -18.36 25.10
C PHE A 29 18.59 -17.34 24.23
N PRO A 30 18.55 -17.47 22.88
CA PRO A 30 17.74 -16.58 22.05
C PRO A 30 16.25 -16.61 22.43
N ALA A 31 15.72 -17.79 22.77
CA ALA A 31 14.31 -17.93 23.17
C ALA A 31 13.98 -17.24 24.51
N LEU A 32 14.98 -17.01 25.37
CA LEU A 32 14.85 -16.23 26.61
C LEU A 32 14.99 -14.73 26.36
N VAL A 33 15.98 -14.32 25.56
CA VAL A 33 16.16 -12.91 25.15
C VAL A 33 14.90 -12.37 24.45
N ARG A 34 14.22 -13.17 23.62
CA ARG A 34 12.92 -12.82 23.00
C ARG A 34 11.81 -12.45 23.98
N LYS A 35 11.97 -12.79 25.25
CA LYS A 35 10.97 -12.50 26.28
C LYS A 35 11.25 -11.20 27.01
N LEU A 36 12.46 -10.66 26.91
CA LEU A 36 12.85 -9.40 27.56
C LEU A 36 11.94 -8.23 27.16
N PRO A 37 11.51 -8.04 25.90
CA PRO A 37 10.56 -6.98 25.55
C PRO A 37 9.19 -7.10 26.24
N LYS A 38 8.89 -8.27 26.82
CA LYS A 38 7.64 -8.59 27.50
C LYS A 38 7.85 -8.84 29.00
N ASP A 39 9.04 -8.57 29.53
CA ASP A 39 9.45 -8.82 30.91
C ASP A 39 9.19 -7.60 31.79
N LEU A 40 7.91 -7.25 31.97
CA LEU A 40 7.48 -6.01 32.63
C LEU A 40 7.93 -5.86 34.08
N ASP A 41 8.28 -6.97 34.76
CA ASP A 41 8.75 -6.98 36.15
C ASP A 41 10.28 -7.18 36.29
N GLY A 42 11.00 -7.26 35.16
CA GLY A 42 12.46 -7.48 35.11
C GLY A 42 12.93 -8.83 35.67
N SER A 43 12.01 -9.77 35.92
CA SER A 43 12.34 -11.03 36.59
C SER A 43 13.13 -12.02 35.71
N VAL A 44 12.93 -12.00 34.40
CA VAL A 44 13.72 -12.77 33.43
C VAL A 44 15.08 -12.13 33.23
N GLU A 45 15.15 -10.81 33.14
CA GLU A 45 16.41 -10.04 33.05
C GLU A 45 17.32 -10.31 34.25
N ALA A 46 16.81 -10.14 35.47
CA ALA A 46 17.58 -10.34 36.70
C ALA A 46 18.15 -11.76 36.81
N GLN A 47 17.38 -12.76 36.38
CA GLN A 47 17.81 -14.15 36.36
C GLN A 47 18.81 -14.47 35.25
N LEU A 48 18.67 -13.86 34.06
CA LEU A 48 19.67 -13.98 33.00
C LEU A 48 20.99 -13.40 33.48
N ARG A 49 20.97 -12.20 34.05
CA ARG A 49 22.16 -11.57 34.65
C ARG A 49 22.84 -12.45 35.71
N GLU A 50 22.08 -13.06 36.61
CA GLU A 50 22.63 -13.93 37.67
C GLU A 50 23.25 -15.23 37.10
N ARG A 51 22.61 -15.84 36.11
CA ARG A 51 22.94 -17.21 35.65
C ARG A 51 23.84 -17.27 34.43
N LEU A 52 23.85 -16.21 33.63
CA LEU A 52 24.58 -16.16 32.37
C LEU A 52 26.08 -16.44 32.59
N PRO A 53 26.79 -15.85 33.58
CA PRO A 53 28.20 -16.17 33.83
C PRO A 53 28.45 -17.67 34.10
N GLU A 54 27.56 -18.31 34.88
CA GLU A 54 27.67 -19.75 35.18
C GLU A 54 27.48 -20.62 33.93
N TRP A 55 26.54 -20.27 33.05
CA TRP A 55 26.26 -21.03 31.83
C TRP A 55 27.39 -20.95 30.80
N LEU A 56 28.08 -19.84 30.86
CA LEU A 56 29.10 -19.42 29.93
C LEU A 56 30.48 -19.97 30.32
N ASP A 57 30.66 -20.48 31.54
CA ASP A 57 31.89 -21.14 31.96
C ASP A 57 32.16 -22.42 31.13
N GLY A 58 33.37 -22.54 30.57
CA GLY A 58 33.77 -23.67 29.71
C GLY A 58 33.14 -23.73 28.31
N VAL A 59 32.37 -22.71 27.89
CA VAL A 59 31.78 -22.61 26.54
C VAL A 59 32.65 -21.76 25.62
N ASP A 60 32.99 -22.27 24.43
CA ASP A 60 33.63 -21.46 23.38
C ASP A 60 32.69 -20.31 22.96
N ARG A 61 33.04 -19.10 23.41
CA ARG A 61 32.30 -17.86 23.15
C ARG A 61 32.19 -17.55 21.69
N ALA A 62 33.30 -17.67 20.96
CA ALA A 62 33.33 -17.38 19.55
C ALA A 62 32.36 -18.32 18.83
N ALA A 63 32.38 -19.61 19.15
CA ALA A 63 31.45 -20.60 18.60
C ALA A 63 29.97 -20.36 18.99
N LEU A 64 29.69 -19.87 20.21
CA LEU A 64 28.33 -19.54 20.64
C LEU A 64 27.78 -18.35 19.83
N VAL A 65 28.58 -17.29 19.73
CA VAL A 65 28.25 -16.08 18.99
C VAL A 65 28.00 -16.36 17.50
N ARG A 66 28.66 -17.34 16.88
CA ARG A 66 28.33 -17.72 15.48
C ARG A 66 26.98 -18.40 15.32
N ARG A 67 26.47 -19.03 16.39
CA ARG A 67 25.31 -19.92 16.33
C ARG A 67 24.03 -19.29 16.84
N VAL A 68 24.12 -18.17 17.55
CA VAL A 68 22.95 -17.39 17.97
C VAL A 68 22.68 -16.27 16.95
N PRO A 69 21.41 -15.91 16.71
CA PRO A 69 21.05 -14.83 15.79
C PRO A 69 21.53 -13.47 16.30
N SER A 70 21.73 -12.50 15.40
CA SER A 70 22.39 -11.21 15.68
C SER A 70 21.77 -10.42 16.82
N TRP A 71 20.43 -10.37 16.90
CA TRP A 71 19.74 -9.71 18.02
C TRP A 71 20.03 -10.38 19.38
N ALA A 72 20.22 -11.70 19.41
CA ALA A 72 20.60 -12.38 20.65
C ALA A 72 22.06 -12.07 21.03
N LYS A 73 22.94 -11.80 20.06
CA LYS A 73 24.33 -11.38 20.34
C LYS A 73 24.37 -10.03 21.05
N VAL A 74 23.54 -9.09 20.62
CA VAL A 74 23.39 -7.75 21.26
C VAL A 74 22.98 -7.91 22.71
N ALA A 75 21.94 -8.69 22.98
CA ALA A 75 21.52 -8.94 24.36
C ALA A 75 22.59 -9.69 25.18
N LEU A 76 23.28 -10.68 24.58
CA LEU A 76 24.38 -11.40 25.23
C LEU A 76 25.49 -10.44 25.67
N HIS A 77 25.91 -9.54 24.79
CA HIS A 77 26.95 -8.57 25.06
C HIS A 77 26.60 -7.66 26.25
N HIS A 78 25.42 -7.03 26.23
CA HIS A 78 25.04 -6.12 27.31
C HIS A 78 24.81 -6.85 28.63
N LEU A 79 24.24 -8.06 28.60
CA LEU A 79 24.08 -8.90 29.80
C LEU A 79 25.43 -9.38 30.37
N GLU A 80 26.42 -9.67 29.53
CA GLU A 80 27.78 -10.05 29.97
C GLU A 80 28.54 -8.86 30.59
N ASN A 81 28.30 -7.65 30.10
CA ASN A 81 28.98 -6.43 30.57
C ASN A 81 28.22 -5.68 31.67
N ASP A 82 27.10 -6.23 32.17
CA ASP A 82 26.19 -5.60 33.14
C ASP A 82 25.69 -4.21 32.71
N ASP A 83 25.58 -3.98 31.39
CA ASP A 83 25.18 -2.71 30.78
C ASP A 83 23.66 -2.71 30.51
N LEU A 84 22.88 -2.60 31.59
CA LEU A 84 21.42 -2.70 31.53
C LEU A 84 20.78 -1.49 30.83
N ASP A 85 21.38 -0.31 30.94
CA ASP A 85 20.85 0.90 30.29
C ASP A 85 20.89 0.76 28.76
N ALA A 86 21.99 0.25 28.20
CA ALA A 86 22.08 -0.02 26.77
C ALA A 86 21.20 -1.22 26.33
N LEU A 87 21.04 -2.23 27.19
CA LEU A 87 20.11 -3.33 26.94
C LEU A 87 18.66 -2.83 26.85
N HIS A 88 18.24 -1.95 27.77
CA HIS A 88 16.91 -1.34 27.80
C HIS A 88 16.71 -0.41 26.61
N ALA A 89 17.70 0.41 26.26
CA ALA A 89 17.67 1.19 25.03
C ALA A 89 17.47 0.28 23.80
N ALA A 90 18.17 -0.84 23.70
CA ALA A 90 18.00 -1.80 22.62
C ALA A 90 16.61 -2.45 22.59
N LEU A 91 15.98 -2.68 23.75
CA LEU A 91 14.60 -3.16 23.85
C LEU A 91 13.60 -2.10 23.37
N ASP A 92 13.73 -0.86 23.84
CA ASP A 92 12.83 0.25 23.54
C ASP A 92 12.87 0.66 22.06
N HIS A 93 14.05 0.56 21.44
CA HIS A 93 14.22 0.80 20.01
C HIS A 93 13.83 -0.42 19.14
N GLY A 94 13.27 -1.48 19.72
CA GLY A 94 12.80 -2.66 19.02
C GLY A 94 13.92 -3.53 18.43
N LEU A 95 15.18 -3.30 18.82
CA LEU A 95 16.36 -4.02 18.30
C LEU A 95 16.34 -5.52 18.64
N LEU A 96 15.57 -5.90 19.66
CA LEU A 96 15.42 -7.29 20.11
C LEU A 96 14.10 -7.96 19.69
N ASP A 97 13.15 -7.26 19.05
CA ASP A 97 11.88 -7.82 18.52
C ASP A 97 11.97 -8.22 17.03
N VAL A 98 13.20 -8.28 16.50
CA VAL A 98 13.41 -8.43 15.06
C VAL A 98 13.27 -9.89 14.63
N ARG A 99 12.12 -10.25 14.02
CA ARG A 99 11.75 -11.63 13.66
C ARG A 99 12.43 -12.19 12.41
N GLN A 100 13.25 -11.43 11.70
CA GLN A 100 13.58 -11.73 10.29
C GLN A 100 15.06 -11.96 9.92
N PHE A 101 16.02 -11.95 10.84
CA PHE A 101 17.43 -12.09 10.45
C PHE A 101 18.00 -13.48 10.80
N ALA A 102 18.04 -14.35 9.79
CA ALA A 102 18.81 -15.60 9.83
C ALA A 102 19.47 -15.86 8.47
N ALA A 103 20.56 -15.14 8.16
CA ALA A 103 21.52 -15.56 7.13
C ALA A 103 22.90 -14.91 7.35
N GLY A 104 23.90 -15.77 7.60
CA GLY A 104 25.32 -15.64 7.24
C GLY A 104 26.13 -14.43 7.73
N LEU A 105 26.91 -14.61 8.80
CA LEU A 105 27.99 -13.71 9.23
C LEU A 105 29.21 -14.58 9.64
N HIS A 106 30.40 -14.41 9.02
CA HIS A 106 31.81 -14.45 9.53
C HIS A 106 32.80 -14.56 8.34
N GLU A 107 33.95 -13.88 8.15
CA GLU A 107 34.81 -13.02 8.99
C GLU A 107 35.74 -12.06 8.18
N GLY A 108 35.98 -10.82 8.66
CA GLY A 108 36.96 -9.86 8.10
C GLY A 108 36.63 -8.35 8.21
N GLU A 109 36.21 -7.89 9.40
CA GLU A 109 35.87 -6.49 9.82
C GLU A 109 34.72 -5.71 9.14
N PRO A 110 33.54 -5.66 9.79
CA PRO A 110 32.39 -4.82 9.43
C PRO A 110 31.91 -3.86 10.55
N VAL A 111 31.06 -2.92 10.15
CA VAL A 111 30.24 -2.05 11.02
C VAL A 111 28.76 -2.44 10.80
N VAL A 112 28.00 -2.63 11.88
CA VAL A 112 26.54 -2.89 11.84
C VAL A 112 25.83 -1.63 12.32
N HIS A 113 25.08 -0.96 11.44
CA HIS A 113 24.19 0.13 11.84
C HIS A 113 22.87 -0.44 12.41
N LEU A 114 22.60 -0.20 13.69
CA LEU A 114 21.29 -0.44 14.30
C LEU A 114 20.51 0.88 14.38
N PRO A 115 19.16 0.85 14.30
CA PRO A 115 18.32 2.03 14.58
C PRO A 115 18.70 2.67 15.93
N GLY A 116 19.04 3.97 15.91
CA GLY A 116 19.63 4.69 17.05
C GLY A 116 21.10 5.12 16.86
N TRP A 117 21.73 4.71 15.75
CA TRP A 117 23.11 5.07 15.38
C TRP A 117 23.40 6.59 15.33
N ASP A 118 22.36 7.40 15.10
CA ASP A 118 22.47 8.86 14.99
C ASP A 118 22.38 9.59 16.36
N ASP A 119 22.19 8.86 17.47
CA ASP A 119 22.18 9.41 18.82
C ASP A 119 23.63 9.58 19.36
N PRO A 120 24.12 10.82 19.55
CA PRO A 120 25.48 11.06 20.01
C PRO A 120 25.75 10.63 21.46
N SER A 121 24.72 10.26 22.24
CA SER A 121 24.86 9.81 23.63
C SER A 121 25.26 8.33 23.75
N ILE A 122 25.18 7.54 22.68
CA ILE A 122 25.56 6.12 22.69
C ILE A 122 26.98 5.97 22.11
N PRO A 123 27.97 5.50 22.89
CA PRO A 123 29.34 5.32 22.41
C PRO A 123 29.38 4.35 21.23
N ARG A 124 30.07 4.75 20.15
CA ARG A 124 30.08 4.03 18.87
C ARG A 124 30.76 2.65 18.97
N GLU A 125 31.76 2.55 19.85
CA GLU A 125 32.44 1.31 20.21
C GLU A 125 31.52 0.22 20.79
N THR A 126 30.32 0.58 21.26
CA THR A 126 29.37 -0.35 21.88
C THR A 126 28.60 -1.22 20.87
N PHE A 127 28.53 -0.84 19.58
CA PHE A 127 27.71 -1.53 18.57
C PHE A 127 28.47 -2.53 17.67
N VAL A 128 29.73 -2.81 17.95
CA VAL A 128 30.55 -3.71 17.11
C VAL A 128 30.32 -5.17 17.54
N LEU A 129 29.29 -5.82 16.98
CA LEU A 129 29.02 -7.24 17.20
C LEU A 129 28.97 -8.03 15.87
N ALA A 130 30.14 -8.55 15.49
CA ALA A 130 30.42 -9.69 14.59
C ALA A 130 30.06 -9.58 13.08
N THR A 131 31.10 -9.30 12.29
CA THR A 131 31.55 -10.06 11.10
C THR A 131 30.52 -10.56 10.06
N SER A 132 29.88 -9.68 9.28
CA SER A 132 29.31 -10.02 7.96
C SER A 132 30.40 -10.29 6.93
N GLU A 133 30.32 -11.44 6.25
CA GLU A 133 31.01 -11.60 4.97
C GLU A 133 30.38 -10.63 3.98
N THR A 134 31.17 -9.68 3.51
CA THR A 134 30.85 -8.91 2.32
C THR A 134 30.76 -9.90 1.15
N ARG A 135 29.58 -10.08 0.57
CA ARG A 135 29.34 -11.04 -0.51
C ARG A 135 29.00 -10.33 -1.81
N PHE A 136 29.49 -10.88 -2.90
CA PHE A 136 29.00 -10.54 -4.22
C PHE A 136 27.55 -10.96 -4.34
N ALA A 137 26.67 -10.02 -4.68
CA ALA A 137 25.34 -10.31 -5.18
C ALA A 137 25.32 -9.84 -6.63
N GLY A 138 25.14 -10.78 -7.54
CA GLY A 138 24.98 -10.45 -8.94
C GLY A 138 23.99 -11.36 -9.62
N GLU A 139 23.26 -10.76 -10.55
CA GLU A 139 22.30 -11.41 -11.42
C GLU A 139 22.51 -10.86 -12.82
N VAL A 140 22.39 -11.74 -13.81
CA VAL A 140 22.24 -11.31 -15.19
C VAL A 140 20.82 -10.76 -15.31
N VAL A 141 20.70 -9.47 -15.62
CA VAL A 141 19.43 -8.80 -15.88
C VAL A 141 19.00 -9.06 -17.30
N ARG A 142 19.93 -8.85 -18.25
CA ARG A 142 19.74 -8.98 -19.70
C ARG A 142 20.75 -9.93 -20.28
N ALA A 143 20.36 -10.69 -21.30
CA ALA A 143 21.26 -11.41 -22.17
C ALA A 143 20.63 -11.49 -23.57
N ARG A 144 21.34 -11.11 -24.63
CA ARG A 144 20.87 -11.22 -26.02
C ARG A 144 21.99 -11.58 -26.97
N VAL A 145 21.64 -12.23 -28.07
CA VAL A 145 22.55 -12.46 -29.19
C VAL A 145 22.30 -11.40 -30.25
N VAL A 146 23.34 -10.65 -30.61
CA VAL A 146 23.33 -9.66 -31.70
C VAL A 146 24.42 -10.05 -32.68
N ASP A 147 24.02 -10.52 -33.87
CA ASP A 147 24.92 -11.07 -34.88
C ASP A 147 25.80 -12.21 -34.33
N ASP A 148 27.12 -11.99 -34.22
CA ASP A 148 28.10 -12.93 -33.65
C ASP A 148 28.54 -12.55 -32.23
N ARG A 149 27.80 -11.66 -31.55
CA ARG A 149 28.07 -11.17 -30.21
C ARG A 149 26.95 -11.54 -29.24
N PHE A 150 27.34 -11.75 -27.99
CA PHE A 150 26.44 -11.88 -26.85
C PHE A 150 26.59 -10.62 -25.99
N GLU A 151 25.48 -9.92 -25.81
CA GLU A 151 25.39 -8.73 -24.98
C GLU A 151 24.59 -9.08 -23.73
N ALA A 152 25.18 -8.89 -22.56
CA ALA A 152 24.52 -9.05 -21.29
C ALA A 152 24.48 -7.73 -20.53
N VAL A 153 23.47 -7.58 -19.69
CA VAL A 153 23.45 -6.55 -18.65
C VAL A 153 23.38 -7.25 -17.33
N VAL A 154 24.26 -6.87 -16.44
CA VAL A 154 24.44 -7.49 -15.16
C VAL A 154 24.09 -6.45 -14.10
N ARG A 155 23.28 -6.85 -13.14
CA ARG A 155 23.21 -6.20 -11.84
C ARG A 155 24.17 -6.94 -10.94
N ALA A 156 24.99 -6.18 -10.28
CA ALA A 156 26.03 -6.65 -9.40
C ALA A 156 26.19 -5.63 -8.26
N GLY A 157 26.75 -6.08 -7.17
CA GLY A 157 26.81 -5.25 -5.99
C GLY A 157 27.23 -6.06 -4.79
N PHE A 158 27.20 -5.39 -3.66
CA PHE A 158 27.49 -6.01 -2.40
C PHE A 158 26.19 -6.36 -1.69
N ALA A 159 26.05 -7.62 -1.29
CA ALA A 159 25.08 -7.98 -0.26
C ALA A 159 25.62 -7.54 1.11
N HIS A 160 24.72 -7.00 1.94
CA HIS A 160 24.99 -6.66 3.34
C HIS A 160 26.04 -5.55 3.56
N ILE A 161 26.14 -4.61 2.61
CA ILE A 161 26.88 -3.34 2.79
C ILE A 161 25.88 -2.18 2.80
N ASP A 162 26.07 -1.26 3.74
CA ASP A 162 25.48 0.09 3.71
C ASP A 162 26.60 1.05 3.30
N ALA A 163 26.46 1.70 2.15
CA ALA A 163 27.44 2.62 1.59
C ALA A 163 26.70 3.86 1.11
N ASP A 164 26.49 4.80 2.02
CA ASP A 164 25.79 6.06 1.75
C ASP A 164 26.34 6.74 0.48
N GLY A 165 25.57 6.62 -0.62
CA GLY A 165 25.77 7.36 -1.87
C GLY A 165 27.01 7.00 -2.69
N ALA A 166 27.66 5.86 -2.44
CA ALA A 166 28.81 5.43 -3.22
C ALA A 166 28.40 4.42 -4.32
N VAL A 167 28.84 4.64 -5.56
CA VAL A 167 28.58 3.73 -6.69
C VAL A 167 29.66 2.65 -6.74
N PRO A 168 29.32 1.35 -6.76
CA PRO A 168 30.30 0.28 -6.87
C PRO A 168 30.93 0.23 -8.27
N GLU A 169 32.18 -0.20 -8.35
CA GLU A 169 32.90 -0.49 -9.59
C GLU A 169 32.83 -2.01 -9.86
N LEU A 170 32.31 -2.43 -11.03
CA LEU A 170 32.37 -3.82 -11.47
C LEU A 170 33.59 -4.04 -12.38
N VAL A 171 34.46 -4.95 -11.96
CA VAL A 171 35.64 -5.40 -12.69
C VAL A 171 35.40 -6.82 -13.17
N VAL A 172 35.37 -7.05 -14.48
CA VAL A 172 35.28 -8.41 -15.05
C VAL A 172 36.69 -8.99 -15.13
N VAL A 173 36.93 -10.08 -14.39
CA VAL A 173 38.23 -10.76 -14.31
C VAL A 173 38.42 -11.70 -15.51
N THR A 174 37.34 -12.22 -16.08
CA THR A 174 37.37 -13.07 -17.27
C THR A 174 38.12 -12.39 -18.44
N PRO A 175 39.21 -13.00 -18.97
CA PRO A 175 40.05 -12.35 -19.99
C PRO A 175 39.31 -12.02 -21.29
N GLY A 176 39.36 -10.74 -21.68
CA GLY A 176 38.80 -10.25 -22.94
C GLY A 176 37.34 -9.82 -22.86
N VAL A 177 36.75 -9.78 -21.67
CA VAL A 177 35.39 -9.29 -21.41
C VAL A 177 35.48 -7.96 -20.66
N ARG A 178 34.70 -6.96 -21.06
CA ARG A 178 34.64 -5.65 -20.38
C ARG A 178 33.20 -5.37 -19.93
N ALA A 179 33.08 -4.66 -18.82
CA ALA A 179 31.80 -4.14 -18.34
C ALA A 179 31.80 -2.60 -18.43
N GLU A 180 30.68 -2.01 -18.83
CA GLU A 180 30.42 -0.57 -18.84
C GLU A 180 29.26 -0.26 -17.91
N TRP A 181 29.39 0.72 -17.02
CA TRP A 181 28.30 1.11 -16.11
C TRP A 181 27.22 1.89 -16.87
N ILE A 182 25.95 1.53 -16.65
CA ILE A 182 24.81 2.11 -17.37
C ILE A 182 23.70 2.66 -16.47
N GLY A 183 23.78 2.51 -15.13
CA GLY A 183 22.89 3.18 -14.19
C GLY A 183 22.49 2.37 -12.95
N GLU A 184 21.51 2.87 -12.20
CA GLU A 184 20.85 2.19 -11.07
C GLU A 184 19.39 1.91 -11.42
N THR A 185 18.95 0.65 -11.38
CA THR A 185 17.52 0.33 -11.45
C THR A 185 16.93 0.30 -10.04
N SER A 186 16.02 1.24 -9.75
CA SER A 186 15.26 1.23 -8.51
C SER A 186 14.40 -0.03 -8.44
N GLY A 187 14.76 -0.96 -7.56
CA GLY A 187 13.93 -2.11 -7.21
C GLY A 187 12.69 -1.68 -6.44
N HIS A 188 11.67 -1.14 -7.12
CA HIS A 188 10.33 -1.02 -6.55
C HIS A 188 9.60 -2.37 -6.72
N ARG A 189 9.94 -3.35 -5.87
CA ARG A 189 8.99 -4.40 -5.49
C ARG A 189 8.31 -3.95 -4.20
N GLY A 190 6.97 -3.94 -4.21
CA GLY A 190 6.15 -3.24 -3.23
C GLY A 190 6.17 -3.80 -1.79
N GLY A 191 5.60 -2.99 -0.89
CA GLY A 191 5.26 -3.35 0.49
C GLY A 191 6.29 -2.91 1.53
N ALA A 192 5.79 -2.35 2.65
CA ALA A 192 6.52 -1.97 3.85
C ALA A 192 7.22 -3.14 4.57
N ALA A 193 7.23 -4.34 3.98
CA ALA A 193 7.93 -5.53 4.46
C ALA A 193 9.25 -5.86 3.73
N MET A 194 9.68 -5.05 2.75
CA MET A 194 10.93 -5.29 1.98
C MET A 194 12.03 -4.24 2.20
N TRP A 195 12.00 -3.49 3.31
CA TRP A 195 12.88 -2.35 3.54
C TRP A 195 14.39 -2.64 3.69
N ARG A 196 14.90 -3.87 3.51
CA ARG A 196 16.32 -4.19 3.72
C ARG A 196 16.96 -5.24 2.77
N GLU A 197 16.44 -5.45 1.56
CA GLU A 197 17.21 -6.14 0.49
C GLU A 197 17.59 -5.22 -0.69
N THR A 198 17.27 -3.94 -0.60
CA THR A 198 17.51 -2.96 -1.66
C THR A 198 18.45 -1.85 -1.20
N TYR A 199 19.74 -2.16 -1.09
CA TYR A 199 20.77 -1.15 -1.24
C TYR A 199 21.88 -1.69 -2.15
N ASP A 200 22.08 -0.95 -3.23
CA ASP A 200 23.23 -0.95 -4.14
C ASP A 200 23.34 -2.03 -5.23
N ARG A 201 22.35 -2.07 -6.15
CA ARG A 201 22.49 -2.79 -7.44
C ARG A 201 22.70 -1.80 -8.57
N SER A 202 23.94 -1.37 -8.75
CA SER A 202 24.37 -0.76 -10.01
C SER A 202 24.21 -1.77 -11.16
N THR A 203 24.09 -1.24 -12.38
CA THR A 203 23.79 -2.02 -13.58
C THR A 203 24.91 -1.77 -14.60
N TRP A 204 25.44 -2.84 -15.18
CA TRP A 204 26.55 -2.78 -16.14
C TRP A 204 26.26 -3.59 -17.40
N ALA A 205 26.57 -3.05 -18.57
CA ALA A 205 26.57 -3.76 -19.84
C ALA A 205 27.88 -4.55 -20.03
N ILE A 206 27.80 -5.76 -20.56
CA ILE A 206 28.89 -6.67 -20.88
C ILE A 206 28.71 -7.13 -22.33
N GLU A 207 29.73 -6.97 -23.17
CA GLU A 207 29.71 -7.50 -24.54
C GLU A 207 30.84 -8.52 -24.75
N LEU A 208 30.54 -9.64 -25.39
CA LEU A 208 31.54 -10.65 -25.76
C LEU A 208 31.18 -11.38 -27.07
N PRO A 209 32.16 -11.95 -27.80
CA PRO A 209 31.87 -12.78 -28.97
C PRO A 209 31.10 -14.05 -28.58
N LEU A 210 30.06 -14.41 -29.33
CA LEU A 210 29.25 -15.60 -29.11
C LEU A 210 30.09 -16.90 -29.16
N SER A 211 31.19 -16.88 -29.91
CA SER A 211 32.19 -17.97 -29.97
C SER A 211 32.87 -18.29 -28.63
N ARG A 212 32.69 -17.43 -27.61
CA ARG A 212 33.14 -17.68 -26.23
C ARG A 212 32.13 -18.49 -25.40
N MET A 213 30.86 -18.57 -25.83
CA MET A 213 29.85 -19.37 -25.15
C MET A 213 30.11 -20.86 -25.42
N GLY A 214 29.99 -21.69 -24.38
CA GLY A 214 30.18 -23.14 -24.51
C GLY A 214 29.09 -23.82 -25.35
N PRO A 215 29.17 -25.15 -25.59
CA PRO A 215 28.15 -25.90 -26.32
C PRO A 215 26.75 -25.86 -25.69
N GLU A 216 26.64 -25.52 -24.41
CA GLU A 216 25.37 -25.32 -23.70
C GLU A 216 24.83 -23.87 -23.82
N GLN A 217 25.48 -23.04 -24.64
CA GLN A 217 25.21 -21.60 -24.75
C GLN A 217 25.26 -20.87 -23.40
N ALA A 218 26.20 -21.28 -22.55
CA ALA A 218 26.45 -20.68 -21.26
C ALA A 218 27.93 -20.26 -21.11
N LEU A 219 28.18 -19.24 -20.30
CA LEU A 219 29.51 -18.76 -19.91
C LEU A 219 29.52 -18.24 -18.48
N ASP A 220 30.39 -18.81 -17.65
CA ASP A 220 30.68 -18.27 -16.31
C ASP A 220 31.64 -17.07 -16.43
N LEU A 221 31.23 -15.92 -15.92
CA LEU A 221 32.10 -14.76 -15.72
C LEU A 221 32.61 -14.71 -14.28
N GLU A 222 33.92 -14.63 -14.11
CA GLU A 222 34.51 -14.21 -12.84
C GLU A 222 34.50 -12.68 -12.78
N VAL A 223 33.93 -12.14 -11.71
CA VAL A 223 33.78 -10.70 -11.51
C VAL A 223 34.22 -10.30 -10.11
N GLU A 224 34.74 -9.08 -9.98
CA GLU A 224 35.01 -8.41 -8.72
C GLU A 224 34.19 -7.12 -8.67
N VAL A 225 33.51 -6.86 -7.56
CA VAL A 225 32.89 -5.57 -7.29
C VAL A 225 33.72 -4.83 -6.25
N ARG A 226 33.98 -3.54 -6.45
CA ARG A 226 34.74 -2.68 -5.53
C ARG A 226 33.90 -1.50 -5.07
N LEU A 227 33.90 -1.21 -3.77
CA LEU A 227 33.15 -0.10 -3.19
C LEU A 227 33.84 0.39 -1.92
N ALA A 228 34.16 1.68 -1.85
CA ALA A 228 34.78 2.31 -0.68
C ALA A 228 36.00 1.53 -0.12
N GLY A 229 36.85 0.98 -0.99
CA GLY A 229 38.05 0.20 -0.61
C GLY A 229 37.80 -1.27 -0.27
N ARG A 230 36.55 -1.75 -0.32
CA ARG A 230 36.18 -3.17 -0.17
C ARG A 230 36.06 -3.83 -1.54
N THR A 231 36.35 -5.13 -1.61
CA THR A 231 36.22 -5.94 -2.83
C THR A 231 35.48 -7.23 -2.53
N ALA A 232 34.53 -7.62 -3.39
CA ALA A 232 33.91 -8.95 -3.37
C ALA A 232 34.02 -9.60 -4.74
N GLY A 233 34.58 -10.81 -4.76
CA GLY A 233 34.59 -11.66 -5.94
C GLY A 233 33.32 -12.51 -6.05
N GLY A 234 32.89 -12.81 -7.27
CA GLY A 234 31.77 -13.68 -7.54
C GLY A 234 31.77 -14.24 -8.95
N ARG A 235 30.79 -15.10 -9.23
CA ARG A 235 30.57 -15.69 -10.55
C ARG A 235 29.19 -15.31 -11.04
N LEU A 236 29.08 -15.08 -12.35
CA LEU A 236 27.82 -14.83 -13.05
C LEU A 236 27.69 -15.80 -14.20
N ASP A 237 26.62 -16.55 -14.21
CA ASP A 237 26.33 -17.49 -15.28
C ASP A 237 25.55 -16.72 -16.37
N LEU A 238 26.22 -16.46 -17.49
CA LEU A 238 25.57 -15.93 -18.68
C LEU A 238 24.96 -17.11 -19.45
N VAL A 239 23.64 -17.17 -19.56
CA VAL A 239 22.95 -18.20 -20.35
C VAL A 239 22.21 -17.53 -21.51
N VAL A 240 22.34 -18.07 -22.72
CA VAL A 240 21.51 -17.63 -23.86
C VAL A 240 20.07 -18.13 -23.65
N PRO A 241 19.07 -17.25 -23.56
CA PRO A 241 17.68 -17.67 -23.42
C PRO A 241 17.20 -18.42 -24.67
N ALA A 242 16.28 -19.37 -24.48
CA ALA A 242 15.67 -20.08 -25.60
C ALA A 242 14.68 -19.17 -26.35
N ASP A 243 14.70 -19.22 -27.69
CA ASP A 243 13.71 -18.51 -28.51
C ASP A 243 12.28 -18.97 -28.13
N PRO A 244 11.34 -18.05 -27.87
CA PRO A 244 9.96 -18.42 -27.57
C PRO A 244 9.32 -19.16 -28.74
N ILE A 245 8.71 -20.33 -28.50
CA ILE A 245 7.93 -21.08 -29.50
C ILE A 245 6.44 -20.75 -29.30
N GLY A 246 5.90 -19.76 -30.01
CA GLY A 246 4.49 -19.36 -29.91
C GLY A 246 4.23 -17.85 -30.11
N PRO A 247 3.02 -17.35 -29.81
CA PRO A 247 2.74 -15.93 -29.75
C PRO A 247 3.65 -15.24 -28.72
N ALA A 248 4.22 -14.10 -29.09
CA ALA A 248 5.10 -13.33 -28.23
C ALA A 248 5.00 -11.84 -28.53
N ILE A 249 5.19 -11.01 -27.50
CA ILE A 249 5.34 -9.56 -27.63
C ILE A 249 6.83 -9.27 -27.82
N ASP A 250 7.19 -8.68 -28.95
CA ASP A 250 8.58 -8.36 -29.30
C ASP A 250 8.94 -6.89 -28.96
N GLY A 251 7.94 -6.01 -28.79
CA GLY A 251 8.14 -4.61 -28.41
C GLY A 251 6.91 -3.96 -27.78
N ILE A 252 7.10 -3.10 -26.78
CA ILE A 252 6.08 -2.18 -26.27
C ILE A 252 6.69 -0.78 -26.20
N ASP A 253 6.03 0.20 -26.81
CA ASP A 253 6.47 1.60 -26.82
C ASP A 253 5.32 2.55 -26.47
N LEU A 254 5.66 3.75 -26.00
CA LEU A 254 4.73 4.88 -25.92
C LEU A 254 4.99 5.85 -27.06
N GLU A 255 3.97 6.10 -27.89
CA GLU A 255 4.06 7.00 -29.05
C GLU A 255 2.86 7.95 -29.11
N ARG A 256 3.09 9.25 -28.90
CA ARG A 256 2.07 10.30 -28.97
C ARG A 256 0.84 10.01 -28.11
N GLY A 257 1.05 9.54 -26.88
CA GLY A 257 0.00 9.18 -25.94
C GLY A 257 -0.74 7.87 -26.27
N THR A 258 -0.17 7.02 -27.12
CA THR A 258 -0.67 5.67 -27.42
C THR A 258 0.34 4.62 -26.98
N ILE A 259 -0.14 3.42 -26.68
CA ILE A 259 0.70 2.25 -26.38
C ILE A 259 0.78 1.41 -27.65
N VAL A 260 1.98 1.26 -28.20
CA VAL A 260 2.22 0.49 -29.42
C VAL A 260 2.84 -0.84 -29.05
N VAL A 261 2.13 -1.92 -29.30
CA VAL A 261 2.60 -3.29 -29.06
C VAL A 261 2.94 -3.95 -30.39
N ARG A 262 4.15 -4.47 -30.51
CA ARG A 262 4.64 -5.23 -31.66
C ARG A 262 4.95 -6.65 -31.20
N GLY A 263 4.70 -7.62 -32.04
CA GLY A 263 4.97 -9.01 -31.69
C GLY A 263 4.75 -9.97 -32.84
N ARG A 264 4.60 -11.25 -32.50
CA ARG A 264 4.37 -12.34 -33.45
C ARG A 264 3.33 -13.34 -32.96
N GLY A 265 2.81 -14.13 -33.88
CA GLY A 265 1.97 -15.29 -33.60
C GLY A 265 0.50 -14.99 -33.25
N LEU A 266 0.08 -13.73 -33.21
CA LEU A 266 -1.33 -13.37 -33.01
C LEU A 266 -2.11 -13.37 -34.32
N THR A 267 -3.35 -13.85 -34.24
CA THR A 267 -4.26 -13.86 -35.39
C THR A 267 -5.43 -12.90 -35.25
N THR A 268 -5.88 -12.67 -34.02
CA THR A 268 -6.93 -11.74 -33.61
C THR A 268 -6.30 -10.51 -32.96
N ALA A 269 -7.05 -9.40 -32.93
CA ALA A 269 -6.61 -8.18 -32.27
C ALA A 269 -6.57 -8.42 -30.74
N PRO A 270 -5.45 -8.16 -30.06
CA PRO A 270 -5.38 -8.27 -28.61
C PRO A 270 -6.09 -7.11 -27.91
N THR A 271 -6.34 -7.29 -26.62
CA THR A 271 -6.73 -6.24 -25.67
C THR A 271 -5.58 -5.97 -24.70
N LEU A 272 -5.60 -4.80 -24.07
CA LEU A 272 -4.69 -4.44 -22.98
C LEU A 272 -5.51 -4.34 -21.69
N GLU A 273 -5.23 -5.20 -20.71
CA GLU A 273 -6.03 -5.38 -19.51
C GLU A 273 -5.22 -5.12 -18.24
N SER A 274 -5.77 -4.33 -17.32
CA SER A 274 -5.34 -4.26 -15.92
C SER A 274 -6.47 -4.67 -14.99
N ALA A 275 -6.21 -4.70 -13.69
CA ALA A 275 -7.23 -4.96 -12.67
C ALA A 275 -8.44 -4.00 -12.73
N SER A 276 -8.31 -2.83 -13.37
CA SER A 276 -9.30 -1.75 -13.31
C SER A 276 -9.74 -1.22 -14.68
N VAL A 277 -9.08 -1.60 -15.77
CA VAL A 277 -9.41 -1.13 -17.11
C VAL A 277 -9.05 -2.17 -18.17
N THR A 278 -9.92 -2.32 -19.16
CA THR A 278 -9.68 -3.08 -20.39
C THR A 278 -9.74 -2.11 -21.56
N VAL A 279 -8.74 -2.16 -22.43
CA VAL A 279 -8.60 -1.27 -23.59
C VAL A 279 -8.46 -2.12 -24.85
N THR A 280 -9.31 -1.86 -25.84
CA THR A 280 -9.21 -2.47 -27.17
C THR A 280 -8.23 -1.70 -28.05
N ALA A 281 -7.50 -2.39 -28.92
CA ALA A 281 -6.64 -1.72 -29.89
C ALA A 281 -7.48 -0.91 -30.90
N ASP A 282 -7.11 0.36 -31.12
CA ASP A 282 -7.67 1.22 -32.16
C ASP A 282 -7.23 0.75 -33.56
N GLU A 283 -6.00 0.23 -33.65
CA GLU A 283 -5.42 -0.32 -34.87
C GLU A 283 -4.81 -1.69 -34.60
N PHE A 284 -5.07 -2.65 -35.48
CA PHE A 284 -4.38 -3.93 -35.50
C PHE A 284 -4.01 -4.29 -36.94
N SER A 285 -2.72 -4.51 -37.18
CA SER A 285 -2.18 -4.84 -38.49
C SER A 285 -1.23 -6.02 -38.40
N ARG A 286 -1.14 -6.80 -39.48
CA ARG A 286 -0.33 -8.01 -39.56
C ARG A 286 0.51 -8.03 -40.82
N LEU A 287 1.73 -8.54 -40.71
CA LEU A 287 2.62 -8.83 -41.82
C LEU A 287 3.25 -10.21 -41.59
N GLY A 288 2.72 -11.22 -42.27
CA GLY A 288 3.10 -12.61 -42.04
C GLY A 288 2.75 -13.08 -40.62
N SER A 289 3.78 -13.50 -39.87
CA SER A 289 3.65 -13.88 -38.46
C SER A 289 3.70 -12.69 -37.50
N SER A 290 4.17 -11.52 -37.95
CA SER A 290 4.30 -10.33 -37.11
C SER A 290 3.00 -9.53 -37.05
N PHE A 291 2.78 -8.84 -35.93
CA PHE A 291 1.68 -7.94 -35.73
C PHE A 291 2.14 -6.60 -35.14
N ARG A 292 1.30 -5.58 -35.33
CA ARG A 292 1.35 -4.30 -34.62
C ARG A 292 -0.06 -3.96 -34.16
N ALA A 293 -0.21 -3.72 -32.86
CA ALA A 293 -1.42 -3.24 -32.21
C ALA A 293 -1.15 -1.84 -31.62
N VAL A 294 -2.10 -0.92 -31.76
CA VAL A 294 -2.06 0.41 -31.15
C VAL A 294 -3.22 0.55 -30.21
N PHE A 295 -2.92 0.81 -28.94
CA PHE A 295 -3.91 1.03 -27.90
C PHE A 295 -3.94 2.51 -27.52
N PRO A 296 -5.12 3.10 -27.28
CA PRO A 296 -5.20 4.42 -26.72
C PRO A 296 -4.57 4.43 -25.33
N GLY A 297 -3.73 5.43 -25.04
CA GLY A 297 -3.17 5.66 -23.70
C GLY A 297 -4.14 6.35 -22.75
N THR A 298 -5.42 6.39 -23.10
CA THR A 298 -6.51 7.00 -22.32
C THR A 298 -7.75 6.12 -22.35
N ALA A 299 -8.57 6.19 -21.30
CA ALA A 299 -9.87 5.53 -21.24
C ALA A 299 -10.89 6.42 -20.50
N ASP A 300 -12.15 6.41 -20.95
CA ASP A 300 -13.27 6.97 -20.18
C ASP A 300 -14.00 5.83 -19.47
N ARG A 301 -13.52 5.51 -18.26
CA ARG A 301 -14.01 4.37 -17.48
C ARG A 301 -15.40 4.59 -16.90
N TRP A 302 -15.72 5.84 -16.57
CA TRP A 302 -16.86 6.18 -15.72
C TRP A 302 -17.63 7.41 -16.21
N GLY A 303 -17.57 7.72 -17.50
CA GLY A 303 -18.24 8.89 -18.09
C GLY A 303 -17.71 10.22 -17.55
N ARG A 304 -16.42 10.26 -17.20
CA ARG A 304 -15.74 11.42 -16.60
C ARG A 304 -14.68 12.02 -17.53
N GLY A 305 -14.75 11.67 -18.81
CA GLY A 305 -13.84 12.12 -19.86
C GLY A 305 -12.71 11.13 -20.12
N LEU A 306 -12.09 11.28 -21.30
CA LEU A 306 -10.90 10.50 -21.67
C LEU A 306 -9.71 10.96 -20.81
N LEU A 307 -9.29 10.10 -19.89
CA LEU A 307 -8.15 10.35 -18.99
C LEU A 307 -7.05 9.33 -19.25
N PRO A 308 -5.77 9.68 -19.01
CA PRO A 308 -4.66 8.74 -19.09
C PRO A 308 -4.92 7.44 -18.33
N LEU A 309 -4.40 6.33 -18.83
CA LEU A 309 -4.54 5.04 -18.16
C LEU A 309 -3.94 5.09 -16.73
N PRO A 310 -4.60 4.47 -15.74
CA PRO A 310 -4.12 4.47 -14.35
C PRO A 310 -2.81 3.72 -14.19
N VAL A 311 -2.04 4.07 -13.16
CA VAL A 311 -0.90 3.26 -12.72
C VAL A 311 -1.35 1.84 -12.38
N GLY A 312 -0.51 0.86 -12.69
CA GLY A 312 -0.83 -0.55 -12.49
C GLY A 312 -0.14 -1.45 -13.49
N ASP A 313 -0.38 -2.75 -13.32
CA ASP A 313 0.07 -3.80 -14.23
C ASP A 313 -0.95 -4.03 -15.34
N TYR A 314 -0.45 -4.10 -16.57
CA TYR A 314 -1.21 -4.30 -17.79
C TYR A 314 -0.67 -5.51 -18.54
N ALA A 315 -1.54 -6.46 -18.82
CA ALA A 315 -1.26 -7.62 -19.66
C ALA A 315 -1.86 -7.42 -21.05
N VAL A 316 -1.17 -7.90 -22.08
CA VAL A 316 -1.76 -8.01 -23.42
C VAL A 316 -2.50 -9.35 -23.48
N ILE A 317 -3.81 -9.32 -23.68
CA ILE A 317 -4.67 -10.51 -23.68
C ILE A 317 -5.14 -10.78 -25.11
N ALA A 318 -4.91 -12.00 -25.60
CA ALA A 318 -5.43 -12.49 -26.88
C ALA A 318 -6.15 -13.82 -26.68
N ASP A 319 -7.33 -13.96 -27.28
CA ASP A 319 -8.18 -15.16 -27.15
C ASP A 319 -8.40 -15.60 -25.69
N GLY A 320 -8.51 -14.62 -24.78
CA GLY A 320 -8.72 -14.83 -23.35
C GLY A 320 -7.49 -15.34 -22.58
N GLN A 321 -6.30 -15.30 -23.17
CA GLN A 321 -5.04 -15.70 -22.53
C GLN A 321 -3.99 -14.58 -22.60
N PRO A 322 -3.16 -14.40 -21.55
CA PRO A 322 -2.03 -13.48 -21.61
C PRO A 322 -1.03 -13.89 -22.70
N VAL A 323 -0.60 -12.91 -23.49
CA VAL A 323 0.46 -13.08 -24.48
C VAL A 323 1.80 -12.85 -23.78
N PRO A 324 2.71 -13.83 -23.76
CA PRO A 324 4.00 -13.67 -23.09
C PRO A 324 4.87 -12.65 -23.83
N LEU A 325 5.74 -11.98 -23.09
CA LEU A 325 6.80 -11.18 -23.69
C LEU A 325 7.87 -12.11 -24.26
N ALA A 326 8.45 -11.70 -25.38
CA ALA A 326 9.66 -12.32 -25.89
C ALA A 326 10.77 -12.18 -24.83
N ALA A 327 11.66 -13.18 -24.76
CA ALA A 327 12.70 -13.25 -23.72
C ALA A 327 13.50 -11.94 -23.64
N GLU A 328 13.75 -11.31 -24.78
CA GLU A 328 14.47 -10.05 -24.92
C GLU A 328 13.82 -8.87 -24.16
N LEU A 329 12.49 -8.86 -24.00
CA LEU A 329 11.77 -7.85 -23.22
C LEU A 329 11.54 -8.24 -21.76
N VAL A 330 11.42 -9.54 -21.45
CA VAL A 330 11.36 -10.03 -20.07
C VAL A 330 12.67 -9.72 -19.35
N ASP A 331 13.79 -9.95 -20.04
CA ASP A 331 15.15 -9.72 -19.54
C ASP A 331 15.56 -8.24 -19.69
N TRP A 332 14.85 -7.43 -20.49
CA TRP A 332 15.09 -5.98 -20.60
C TRP A 332 13.80 -5.16 -20.49
N PRO A 333 13.35 -4.85 -19.26
CA PRO A 333 12.35 -3.83 -19.00
C PRO A 333 12.65 -2.55 -19.77
N ALA A 334 11.83 -2.21 -20.77
CA ALA A 334 11.96 -0.95 -21.48
C ALA A 334 11.28 0.14 -20.65
N ASP A 335 12.03 1.15 -20.21
CA ASP A 335 11.45 2.35 -19.61
C ASP A 335 10.70 3.14 -20.69
N LEU A 336 9.48 3.52 -20.37
CA LEU A 336 8.57 4.21 -21.27
C LEU A 336 8.17 5.53 -20.63
N ALA A 337 8.26 6.62 -21.39
CA ALA A 337 7.77 7.92 -20.97
C ALA A 337 7.25 8.71 -22.17
N ASP A 338 5.97 9.08 -22.12
CA ASP A 338 5.37 10.01 -23.07
C ASP A 338 4.26 10.81 -22.38
N GLY A 339 4.55 12.09 -22.11
CA GLY A 339 3.65 12.99 -21.41
C GLY A 339 3.19 12.42 -20.05
N PRO A 340 1.88 12.16 -19.85
CA PRO A 340 1.34 11.71 -18.57
C PRO A 340 1.55 10.22 -18.29
N LEU A 341 2.03 9.44 -19.27
CA LEU A 341 2.26 8.00 -19.13
C LEU A 341 3.75 7.74 -18.93
N VAL A 342 4.06 7.12 -17.80
CA VAL A 342 5.40 6.66 -17.46
C VAL A 342 5.29 5.23 -16.98
N GLY A 343 6.19 4.35 -17.41
CA GLY A 343 6.10 2.93 -17.09
C GLY A 343 7.35 2.17 -17.49
N HIS A 344 7.31 0.86 -17.33
CA HIS A 344 8.32 -0.06 -17.84
C HIS A 344 7.69 -1.41 -18.19
N THR A 345 8.30 -2.17 -19.10
CA THR A 345 7.86 -3.55 -19.33
C THR A 345 8.20 -4.45 -18.14
N THR A 346 7.38 -5.47 -17.89
CA THR A 346 7.56 -6.47 -16.83
C THR A 346 7.50 -7.87 -17.45
N HIS A 347 7.74 -8.91 -16.64
CA HIS A 347 7.58 -10.30 -17.12
C HIS A 347 6.18 -10.62 -17.68
N ASP A 348 5.14 -9.93 -17.20
CA ASP A 348 3.74 -10.19 -17.54
C ASP A 348 3.15 -9.16 -18.51
N GLY A 349 3.87 -8.08 -18.82
CA GLY A 349 3.41 -7.05 -19.76
C GLY A 349 4.05 -5.69 -19.55
N LEU A 350 3.22 -4.70 -19.21
CA LEU A 350 3.57 -3.31 -19.01
C LEU A 350 3.15 -2.89 -17.60
N ARG A 351 4.02 -2.24 -16.84
CA ARG A 351 3.67 -1.55 -15.60
C ARG A 351 3.71 -0.04 -15.80
N LEU A 352 2.55 0.60 -15.71
CA LEU A 352 2.47 2.06 -15.59
C LEU A 352 2.74 2.48 -14.14
N ILE A 353 3.62 3.46 -13.95
CA ILE A 353 4.05 3.98 -12.64
C ILE A 353 3.71 5.46 -12.51
N LYS A 354 3.91 6.00 -11.30
CA LYS A 354 3.64 7.43 -11.05
C LYS A 354 4.50 8.28 -12.01
N PRO A 355 3.89 9.24 -12.72
CA PRO A 355 4.57 10.05 -13.72
C PRO A 355 5.39 11.16 -13.05
N ARG A 356 6.48 10.75 -12.38
CA ARG A 356 7.47 11.66 -11.80
C ARG A 356 8.71 11.72 -12.67
N LEU A 357 9.53 12.74 -12.45
CA LEU A 357 10.83 12.82 -13.11
C LEU A 357 11.74 11.67 -12.64
N PRO A 358 12.71 11.23 -13.47
CA PRO A 358 13.60 10.12 -13.11
C PRO A 358 14.29 10.28 -11.75
N ASP A 359 14.74 11.49 -11.42
CA ASP A 359 15.40 11.81 -10.15
C ASP A 359 14.42 11.80 -8.95
N GLU A 360 13.13 12.02 -9.18
CA GLU A 360 12.08 11.98 -8.15
C GLU A 360 11.57 10.55 -7.90
N ASN A 361 11.77 9.63 -8.83
CA ASN A 361 11.29 8.25 -8.73
C ASN A 361 12.17 7.34 -7.88
N THR A 362 13.39 7.77 -7.54
CA THR A 362 14.28 7.02 -6.66
C THR A 362 13.93 7.21 -5.19
N MET A 363 14.31 6.26 -4.33
CA MET A 363 14.16 6.41 -2.88
C MET A 363 14.96 7.61 -2.36
N TYR A 364 16.18 7.80 -2.86
CA TYR A 364 17.02 8.96 -2.54
C TYR A 364 16.35 10.26 -2.95
N GLY A 365 15.80 10.32 -4.16
CA GLY A 365 15.00 11.45 -4.64
C GLY A 365 13.85 11.77 -3.70
N GLN A 366 13.04 10.77 -3.33
CA GLN A 366 11.95 10.97 -2.37
C GLN A 366 12.42 11.44 -1.00
N ARG A 367 13.56 10.92 -0.50
CA ARG A 367 14.16 11.39 0.76
C ARG A 367 14.61 12.85 0.65
N TYR A 368 15.38 13.19 -0.39
CA TYR A 368 15.83 14.54 -0.67
C TYR A 368 14.67 15.52 -0.77
N LEU A 369 13.56 15.13 -1.42
CA LEU A 369 12.37 15.97 -1.51
C LEU A 369 11.68 16.19 -0.16
N ARG A 370 11.68 15.19 0.74
CA ARG A 370 11.16 15.34 2.11
C ARG A 370 12.05 16.27 2.93
N GLU A 371 13.36 16.08 2.87
CA GLU A 371 14.33 16.96 3.55
C GLU A 371 14.22 18.40 3.03
N ALA A 372 14.10 18.57 1.71
CA ALA A 372 13.87 19.87 1.09
C ALA A 372 12.53 20.49 1.51
N TYR A 373 11.46 19.70 1.61
CA TYR A 373 10.16 20.14 2.12
C TYR A 373 10.24 20.60 3.58
N GLU A 374 10.92 19.84 4.43
CA GLU A 374 11.13 20.14 5.84
C GLU A 374 11.96 21.41 6.04
N ALA A 375 12.98 21.63 5.19
CA ALA A 375 13.87 22.79 5.23
C ALA A 375 13.31 24.02 4.49
N LEU A 376 12.23 23.89 3.71
CA LEU A 376 11.71 24.98 2.90
C LEU A 376 11.07 26.07 3.78
N GLU A 377 11.60 27.30 3.68
CA GLU A 377 11.11 28.48 4.44
C GLU A 377 10.15 29.37 3.63
N ALA A 378 9.56 28.85 2.55
CA ALA A 378 8.64 29.60 1.72
C ALA A 378 7.39 30.05 2.51
N PRO A 379 6.90 31.30 2.29
CA PRO A 379 5.72 31.80 2.97
C PRO A 379 4.47 31.01 2.58
N VAL A 380 3.55 30.88 3.53
CA VAL A 380 2.22 30.32 3.30
C VAL A 380 1.41 31.28 2.42
N ASP A 381 0.83 30.75 1.34
CA ASP A 381 -0.13 31.45 0.51
C ASP A 381 -1.54 31.34 1.10
N ALA A 382 -2.04 32.46 1.60
CA ALA A 382 -3.41 32.60 2.10
C ALA A 382 -4.49 32.29 1.06
N ARG A 383 -4.17 32.26 -0.24
CA ARG A 383 -5.08 31.96 -1.34
C ARG A 383 -4.93 30.56 -1.93
N ALA A 384 -4.26 29.65 -1.23
CA ALA A 384 -4.09 28.27 -1.69
C ALA A 384 -4.69 27.25 -0.72
N ALA A 385 -5.37 26.26 -1.30
CA ALA A 385 -5.84 25.07 -0.62
C ALA A 385 -5.33 23.82 -1.34
N MET A 386 -4.90 22.83 -0.58
CA MET A 386 -4.46 21.53 -1.10
C MET A 386 -5.38 20.43 -0.58
N PHE A 387 -5.95 19.68 -1.50
CA PHE A 387 -6.84 18.55 -1.25
C PHE A 387 -6.13 17.24 -1.56
N GLN A 388 -6.42 16.22 -0.78
CA GLN A 388 -6.07 14.84 -1.12
C GLN A 388 -7.08 13.88 -0.51
N CYS A 389 -7.65 12.99 -1.33
CA CYS A 389 -8.47 11.89 -0.83
C CYS A 389 -7.66 10.59 -0.85
N TYR A 390 -7.72 9.87 0.27
CA TYR A 390 -7.02 8.62 0.50
C TYR A 390 -5.52 8.79 0.18
N TRP A 391 -4.90 7.77 -0.42
CA TRP A 391 -3.51 7.83 -0.87
C TRP A 391 -3.33 8.52 -2.22
N ALA A 392 -4.11 9.58 -2.48
CA ALA A 392 -4.15 10.36 -3.72
C ALA A 392 -4.80 9.62 -4.92
N GLU A 393 -5.60 8.59 -4.64
CA GLU A 393 -6.11 7.66 -5.68
C GLU A 393 -7.39 8.15 -6.34
N VAL A 394 -8.11 9.09 -5.72
CA VAL A 394 -9.37 9.64 -6.22
C VAL A 394 -9.50 11.11 -5.83
N ALA A 395 -10.41 11.85 -6.47
CA ALA A 395 -10.78 13.20 -6.07
C ALA A 395 -12.30 13.31 -5.89
N THR A 396 -12.74 13.03 -4.66
CA THR A 396 -14.14 12.76 -4.31
C THR A 396 -14.41 13.17 -2.84
N ASP A 397 -15.45 12.62 -2.21
CA ASP A 397 -15.78 12.76 -0.80
C ASP A 397 -15.93 14.24 -0.36
N SER A 398 -15.69 14.52 0.93
CA SER A 398 -15.94 15.83 1.53
C SER A 398 -15.03 16.90 0.94
N GLN A 399 -13.81 16.53 0.53
CA GLN A 399 -12.86 17.39 -0.16
C GLN A 399 -13.44 17.95 -1.45
N ALA A 400 -14.15 17.14 -2.24
CA ALA A 400 -14.74 17.59 -3.50
C ALA A 400 -15.87 18.61 -3.25
N ALA A 401 -16.69 18.41 -2.22
CA ALA A 401 -17.73 19.37 -1.82
C ALA A 401 -17.13 20.69 -1.32
N ILE A 402 -16.13 20.62 -0.42
CA ILE A 402 -15.38 21.78 0.09
C ILE A 402 -14.70 22.53 -1.06
N HIS A 403 -14.09 21.83 -2.02
CA HIS A 403 -13.50 22.43 -3.22
C HIS A 403 -14.56 23.21 -4.00
N ARG A 404 -15.68 22.57 -4.38
CA ARG A 404 -16.74 23.25 -5.16
C ARG A 404 -17.21 24.52 -4.46
N GLU A 405 -17.39 24.48 -3.15
CA GLU A 405 -17.84 25.62 -2.36
C GLU A 405 -16.79 26.74 -2.28
N LEU A 406 -15.52 26.42 -2.01
CA LEU A 406 -14.43 27.41 -2.04
C LEU A 406 -14.32 28.09 -3.41
N ARG A 407 -14.41 27.32 -4.49
CA ARG A 407 -14.36 27.84 -5.86
C ARG A 407 -15.57 28.73 -6.18
N ARG A 408 -16.76 28.36 -5.73
CA ARG A 408 -17.98 29.14 -5.91
C ARG A 408 -17.84 30.52 -5.24
N ARG A 409 -17.22 30.58 -4.06
CA ARG A 409 -17.02 31.83 -3.29
C ARG A 409 -15.88 32.70 -3.84
N ASP A 410 -14.72 32.10 -4.17
CA ASP A 410 -13.60 32.83 -4.79
C ASP A 410 -12.90 31.98 -5.85
N PRO A 411 -13.24 32.17 -7.15
CA PRO A 411 -12.61 31.47 -8.26
C PRO A 411 -11.11 31.74 -8.43
N ARG A 412 -10.54 32.71 -7.70
CA ARG A 412 -9.11 33.05 -7.76
C ARG A 412 -8.26 32.21 -6.80
N LEU A 413 -8.89 31.43 -5.92
CA LEU A 413 -8.17 30.51 -5.05
C LEU A 413 -7.41 29.47 -5.88
N ARG A 414 -6.20 29.13 -5.44
CA ARG A 414 -5.39 28.07 -6.01
C ARG A 414 -5.75 26.76 -5.34
N LEU A 415 -6.48 25.90 -6.04
CA LEU A 415 -7.07 24.67 -5.48
C LEU A 415 -6.28 23.46 -6.00
N TYR A 416 -5.24 23.07 -5.27
CA TYR A 416 -4.35 21.97 -5.62
C TYR A 416 -4.95 20.63 -5.25
N TRP A 417 -4.82 19.63 -6.11
CA TRP A 417 -5.22 18.24 -5.84
C TRP A 417 -4.04 17.30 -5.97
N GLY A 418 -3.67 16.68 -4.85
CA GLY A 418 -2.72 15.57 -4.82
C GLY A 418 -3.33 14.34 -5.46
N THR A 419 -2.76 13.86 -6.57
CA THR A 419 -3.18 12.61 -7.24
C THR A 419 -2.03 11.65 -7.46
N VAL A 420 -2.33 10.35 -7.54
CA VAL A 420 -1.35 9.30 -7.78
C VAL A 420 -0.75 9.39 -9.18
N ASP A 421 -1.58 9.76 -10.16
CA ASP A 421 -1.27 9.92 -11.57
C ASP A 421 -2.26 10.88 -12.26
N HIS A 422 -2.31 10.88 -13.60
CA HIS A 422 -3.24 11.69 -14.39
C HIS A 422 -4.59 11.03 -14.68
N SER A 423 -4.81 9.77 -14.29
CA SER A 423 -6.07 9.03 -14.50
C SER A 423 -7.21 9.47 -13.57
N VAL A 424 -6.86 10.16 -12.48
CA VAL A 424 -7.84 10.64 -11.48
C VAL A 424 -8.61 11.84 -12.02
N ALA A 425 -9.91 11.70 -12.28
CA ALA A 425 -10.76 12.84 -12.66
C ALA A 425 -10.77 13.89 -11.53
N LEU A 426 -10.61 15.18 -11.86
CA LEU A 426 -10.60 16.26 -10.88
C LEU A 426 -11.85 17.12 -10.99
N PRO A 427 -12.32 17.74 -9.88
CA PRO A 427 -13.38 18.72 -9.97
C PRO A 427 -12.91 19.95 -10.76
N GLU A 428 -13.84 20.60 -11.44
CA GLU A 428 -13.55 21.73 -12.30
C GLU A 428 -12.86 22.87 -11.52
N GLY A 429 -11.82 23.47 -12.11
CA GLY A 429 -10.99 24.49 -11.47
C GLY A 429 -9.84 23.96 -10.61
N ALA A 430 -9.72 22.65 -10.41
CA ALA A 430 -8.59 22.04 -9.72
C ALA A 430 -7.28 22.16 -10.53
N LYS A 431 -6.17 22.33 -9.80
CA LYS A 431 -4.81 22.15 -10.31
C LYS A 431 -4.22 20.85 -9.79
N ARG A 432 -3.95 19.89 -10.68
CA ARG A 432 -3.30 18.62 -10.32
C ARG A 432 -1.87 18.84 -9.84
N VAL A 433 -1.46 18.08 -8.83
CA VAL A 433 -0.06 17.88 -8.42
C VAL A 433 0.15 16.39 -8.12
N ILE A 434 1.14 15.76 -8.75
CA ILE A 434 1.38 14.32 -8.59
C ILE A 434 2.04 14.04 -7.23
N ALA A 435 1.44 13.18 -6.42
CA ALA A 435 1.91 12.89 -5.07
C ALA A 435 3.38 12.48 -5.05
N GLY A 436 4.19 13.19 -4.26
CA GLY A 436 5.63 12.97 -4.11
C GLY A 436 6.52 13.66 -5.14
N THR A 437 6.00 14.50 -6.04
CA THR A 437 6.86 15.38 -6.87
C THR A 437 7.26 16.65 -6.12
N ARG A 438 8.26 17.38 -6.63
CA ARG A 438 8.66 18.72 -6.15
C ARG A 438 7.48 19.67 -6.05
N GLU A 439 6.61 19.66 -7.06
CA GLU A 439 5.41 20.50 -7.11
C GLU A 439 4.41 20.15 -6.02
N TRP A 440 4.22 18.86 -5.74
CA TRP A 440 3.35 18.40 -4.66
C TRP A 440 3.88 18.80 -3.29
N TYR A 441 5.18 18.61 -3.03
CA TYR A 441 5.79 19.08 -1.78
C TYR A 441 5.73 20.60 -1.65
N SER A 442 5.91 21.35 -2.74
CA SER A 442 5.76 22.80 -2.75
C SER A 442 4.33 23.24 -2.43
N ALA A 443 3.31 22.59 -3.00
CA ALA A 443 1.91 22.86 -2.69
C ALA A 443 1.57 22.51 -1.23
N LEU A 444 2.08 21.39 -0.71
CA LEU A 444 1.91 20.96 0.68
C LEU A 444 2.53 21.96 1.65
N ALA A 445 3.70 22.49 1.29
CA ALA A 445 4.47 23.47 2.04
C ALA A 445 3.86 24.88 2.09
N THR A 446 3.14 25.27 1.04
CA THR A 446 2.75 26.67 0.84
C THR A 446 1.25 26.90 0.90
N SER A 447 0.40 25.88 0.81
CA SER A 447 -1.05 26.08 0.89
C SER A 447 -1.49 26.44 2.31
N LYS A 448 -2.31 27.49 2.47
CA LYS A 448 -2.93 27.83 3.75
C LYS A 448 -3.80 26.68 4.25
N PHE A 449 -4.67 26.13 3.40
CA PHE A 449 -5.58 25.07 3.80
C PHE A 449 -5.08 23.71 3.30
N LEU A 450 -4.95 22.72 4.19
CA LEU A 450 -4.64 21.34 3.87
C LEU A 450 -5.85 20.48 4.23
N VAL A 451 -6.54 19.91 3.24
CA VAL A 451 -7.80 19.19 3.44
C VAL A 451 -7.64 17.72 3.04
N LYS A 452 -7.72 16.81 4.00
CA LYS A 452 -7.52 15.36 3.79
C LYS A 452 -8.54 14.53 4.56
N ASN A 453 -8.80 13.31 4.10
CA ASN A 453 -9.73 12.36 4.73
C ASN A 453 -9.02 11.11 5.29
N THR A 454 -7.71 11.03 5.12
CA THR A 454 -6.84 10.00 5.68
C THR A 454 -5.66 10.63 6.39
N GLU A 455 -4.85 9.78 7.01
CA GLU A 455 -3.68 10.19 7.77
C GLU A 455 -2.58 10.80 6.88
N VAL A 456 -1.68 11.55 7.53
CA VAL A 456 -0.48 12.10 6.90
C VAL A 456 0.72 11.18 7.12
N GLY A 457 1.70 11.26 6.22
CA GLY A 457 2.96 10.55 6.40
C GLY A 457 3.80 11.17 7.51
N ALA A 458 4.65 10.37 8.15
CA ALA A 458 5.51 10.80 9.27
C ALA A 458 6.46 11.96 8.94
N TYR A 459 6.69 12.24 7.66
CA TYR A 459 7.48 13.38 7.16
C TYR A 459 6.72 14.70 7.15
N THR A 460 5.45 14.73 7.57
CA THR A 460 4.61 15.92 7.43
C THR A 460 4.97 16.93 8.51
N ARG A 461 5.21 18.17 8.08
CA ARG A 461 5.51 19.31 8.95
C ARG A 461 4.56 20.46 8.62
N LEU A 462 3.63 20.73 9.53
CA LEU A 462 2.77 21.90 9.41
C LEU A 462 3.55 23.17 9.73
N ARG A 463 3.31 24.22 8.97
CA ARG A 463 3.94 25.53 9.15
C ARG A 463 3.01 26.50 9.85
N PRO A 464 3.56 27.48 10.60
CA PRO A 464 2.75 28.57 11.14
C PRO A 464 1.90 29.23 10.04
N GLY A 465 0.61 29.36 10.30
CA GLY A 465 -0.37 29.93 9.37
C GLY A 465 -1.02 28.93 8.41
N GLN A 466 -0.59 27.66 8.39
CA GLN A 466 -1.36 26.59 7.75
C GLN A 466 -2.50 26.12 8.67
N VAL A 467 -3.53 25.56 8.06
CA VAL A 467 -4.69 24.97 8.71
C VAL A 467 -4.92 23.59 8.11
N TYR A 468 -4.83 22.55 8.93
CA TYR A 468 -5.07 21.17 8.55
C TYR A 468 -6.49 20.74 8.96
N LEU A 469 -7.33 20.48 7.95
CA LEU A 469 -8.67 19.92 8.12
C LEU A 469 -8.68 18.41 7.82
N GLN A 470 -8.94 17.61 8.85
CA GLN A 470 -9.20 16.17 8.73
C GLN A 470 -10.70 15.94 8.56
N THR A 471 -11.14 15.58 7.35
CA THR A 471 -12.58 15.33 7.11
C THR A 471 -13.02 13.92 7.50
N PHE A 472 -12.07 12.99 7.67
CA PHE A 472 -12.34 11.54 7.64
C PHE A 472 -13.18 11.13 6.41
N HIS A 473 -13.63 9.89 6.36
CA HIS A 473 -14.30 9.30 5.19
C HIS A 473 -15.56 8.53 5.58
N GLY A 474 -16.33 9.08 6.53
CA GLY A 474 -17.66 8.64 6.89
C GLY A 474 -17.92 8.66 8.40
N GLN A 475 -19.14 8.27 8.77
CA GLN A 475 -19.53 8.28 10.17
C GLN A 475 -18.77 7.20 10.98
N PRO A 476 -18.30 7.53 12.19
CA PRO A 476 -17.65 6.57 13.06
C PRO A 476 -18.66 5.53 13.50
N PHE A 477 -18.31 4.25 13.33
CA PHE A 477 -19.17 3.13 13.74
C PHE A 477 -18.37 1.95 14.26
N LYS A 478 -17.31 1.60 13.54
CA LYS A 478 -16.38 0.56 13.97
C LYS A 478 -15.42 1.14 15.00
N ARG A 479 -14.96 0.31 15.93
CA ARG A 479 -13.86 0.71 16.83
C ARG A 479 -12.60 1.00 16.01
N MET A 480 -11.87 2.03 16.42
CA MET A 480 -10.69 2.56 15.73
C MET A 480 -9.69 3.08 16.76
N GLY A 481 -8.44 3.28 16.33
CA GLY A 481 -7.40 3.89 17.15
C GLY A 481 -7.08 3.09 18.41
N ARG A 482 -6.81 3.79 19.50
CA ARG A 482 -6.33 3.25 20.79
C ARG A 482 -7.17 2.06 21.29
N PRO A 483 -8.51 2.11 21.36
CA PRO A 483 -9.34 0.96 21.77
C PRO A 483 -9.15 -0.30 20.91
N ASP A 484 -8.96 -0.16 19.60
CA ASP A 484 -8.75 -1.32 18.73
C ASP A 484 -7.35 -1.92 18.89
N PHE A 485 -6.33 -1.08 19.05
CA PHE A 485 -4.97 -1.54 19.33
C PHE A 485 -4.88 -2.34 20.62
N VAL A 486 -5.63 -1.92 21.64
CA VAL A 486 -5.71 -2.63 22.92
C VAL A 486 -6.23 -4.04 22.73
N ARG A 487 -7.36 -4.15 22.04
CA ARG A 487 -8.02 -5.43 21.79
C ARG A 487 -7.15 -6.39 20.99
N ARG A 488 -6.45 -5.87 19.97
CA ARG A 488 -5.58 -6.67 19.08
C ARG A 488 -4.23 -7.01 19.68
N MET A 489 -3.93 -6.53 20.89
CA MET A 489 -2.61 -6.65 21.51
C MET A 489 -1.48 -6.13 20.59
N ALA A 490 -1.75 -5.07 19.83
CA ALA A 490 -0.78 -4.43 18.94
C ALA A 490 0.44 -3.94 19.73
N PRO A 491 1.62 -3.69 19.11
CA PRO A 491 2.77 -3.12 19.82
C PRO A 491 2.43 -1.72 20.37
N TRP A 492 1.95 -1.73 21.61
CA TRP A 492 1.14 -0.70 22.25
C TRP A 492 1.79 0.68 22.22
N ARG A 493 3.11 0.76 22.41
CA ARG A 493 3.82 2.03 22.50
C ARG A 493 3.94 2.71 21.13
N ALA A 494 4.42 2.00 20.12
CA ALA A 494 4.67 2.55 18.79
C ALA A 494 3.37 2.99 18.09
N GLU A 495 2.32 2.18 18.16
CA GLU A 495 1.04 2.51 17.53
C GLU A 495 0.31 3.64 18.26
N TYR A 496 0.38 3.68 19.60
CA TYR A 496 -0.17 4.81 20.37
C TYR A 496 0.56 6.10 20.06
N GLU A 497 1.90 6.10 20.12
CA GLU A 497 2.68 7.29 19.81
C GLU A 497 2.47 7.75 18.38
N ALA A 498 2.37 6.83 17.42
CA ALA A 498 2.07 7.17 16.04
C ALA A 498 0.67 7.80 15.93
N THR A 499 -0.32 7.28 16.66
CA THR A 499 -1.70 7.80 16.66
C THR A 499 -1.77 9.19 17.27
N THR A 500 -1.15 9.40 18.44
CA THR A 500 -1.06 10.70 19.10
C THR A 500 -0.29 11.70 18.23
N ARG A 501 0.81 11.28 17.59
CA ARG A 501 1.54 12.13 16.62
C ARG A 501 0.65 12.52 15.45
N ARG A 502 -0.16 11.59 14.92
CA ARG A 502 -1.07 11.84 13.79
C ARG A 502 -2.17 12.83 14.15
N SER A 503 -2.78 12.69 15.32
CA SER A 503 -3.87 13.57 15.77
C SER A 503 -3.39 14.97 16.15
N ALA A 504 -2.14 15.11 16.60
CA ALA A 504 -1.53 16.41 16.88
C ALA A 504 -1.40 17.33 15.65
N TYR A 505 -1.53 16.80 14.43
CA TYR A 505 -1.55 17.61 13.21
C TYR A 505 -2.94 18.19 12.91
N TRP A 506 -4.01 17.75 13.56
CA TRP A 506 -5.35 18.18 13.18
C TRP A 506 -5.69 19.50 13.87
N ASP A 507 -5.62 20.61 13.11
CA ASP A 507 -6.12 21.89 13.59
C ASP A 507 -7.64 21.84 13.77
N VAL A 508 -8.35 21.14 12.89
CA VAL A 508 -9.79 20.92 12.94
C VAL A 508 -10.19 19.60 12.27
N ILE A 509 -11.27 18.98 12.74
CA ILE A 509 -11.87 17.79 12.11
C ILE A 509 -13.32 18.02 11.68
N CYS A 510 -13.80 17.29 10.66
CA CYS A 510 -15.24 17.21 10.37
C CYS A 510 -15.89 16.09 11.19
N LEU A 511 -17.08 16.35 11.72
CA LEU A 511 -17.92 15.36 12.40
C LEU A 511 -19.34 15.37 11.83
N PRO A 512 -20.02 14.22 11.81
CA PRO A 512 -21.42 14.15 11.34
C PRO A 512 -22.40 14.84 12.30
N TYR A 513 -22.11 14.81 13.60
CA TYR A 513 -22.88 15.42 14.68
C TYR A 513 -21.94 15.67 15.89
N PRO A 514 -22.26 16.62 16.79
CA PRO A 514 -21.38 17.02 17.90
C PRO A 514 -20.98 15.88 18.84
N GLU A 515 -21.90 14.95 19.13
CA GLU A 515 -21.66 13.83 20.04
C GLU A 515 -20.62 12.83 19.50
N ALA A 516 -20.41 12.79 18.18
CA ALA A 516 -19.41 11.92 17.58
C ALA A 516 -17.98 12.24 18.06
N ALA A 517 -17.73 13.45 18.58
CA ALA A 517 -16.45 13.88 19.12
C ALA A 517 -15.91 12.95 20.23
N GLU A 518 -16.80 12.32 21.01
CA GLU A 518 -16.40 11.39 22.07
C GLU A 518 -15.61 10.19 21.51
N PHE A 519 -16.03 9.66 20.37
CA PHE A 519 -15.35 8.53 19.73
C PHE A 519 -13.93 8.89 19.28
N TYR A 520 -13.71 10.12 18.82
CA TYR A 520 -12.39 10.58 18.38
C TYR A 520 -11.48 10.95 19.56
N ARG A 521 -12.03 11.49 20.66
CA ARG A 521 -11.30 11.68 21.92
C ARG A 521 -10.73 10.37 22.42
N GLU A 522 -11.55 9.32 22.48
CA GLU A 522 -11.12 8.00 22.94
C GLU A 522 -10.12 7.34 21.97
N ALA A 523 -10.44 7.36 20.66
CA ALA A 523 -9.65 6.66 19.65
C ALA A 523 -8.28 7.32 19.39
N TYR A 524 -8.21 8.65 19.45
CA TYR A 524 -7.06 9.40 18.94
C TYR A 524 -6.43 10.36 19.96
N ASP A 525 -6.92 10.41 21.20
CA ASP A 525 -6.45 11.37 22.21
C ASP A 525 -6.57 12.83 21.74
N TRP A 526 -7.60 13.09 20.93
CA TRP A 526 -7.84 14.39 20.30
C TRP A 526 -8.88 15.18 21.09
N ASP A 527 -8.60 16.43 21.43
CA ASP A 527 -9.51 17.33 22.16
C ASP A 527 -9.74 18.67 21.43
N GLY A 528 -9.32 18.75 20.16
CA GLY A 528 -9.38 19.96 19.35
C GLY A 528 -10.79 20.38 18.90
N PRO A 529 -10.86 21.42 18.05
CA PRO A 529 -12.10 21.95 17.51
C PRO A 529 -12.62 21.13 16.32
N ALA A 530 -13.94 21.15 16.09
CA ALA A 530 -14.59 20.42 15.00
C ALA A 530 -15.62 21.26 14.25
N PHE A 531 -15.79 20.95 12.97
CA PHE A 531 -16.99 21.30 12.20
C PHE A 531 -17.94 20.10 12.25
N ASP A 532 -18.94 20.18 13.12
CA ASP A 532 -19.68 19.03 13.61
C ASP A 532 -21.17 18.98 13.23
N HIS A 533 -21.56 19.75 12.22
CA HIS A 533 -22.94 19.83 11.73
C HIS A 533 -23.06 19.29 10.30
N GLY A 534 -22.81 17.98 10.15
CA GLY A 534 -22.94 17.23 8.91
C GLY A 534 -21.64 17.06 8.13
N LEU A 535 -21.59 16.01 7.31
CA LEU A 535 -20.46 15.71 6.44
C LEU A 535 -20.65 16.31 5.03
N PRO A 536 -19.72 17.17 4.53
CA PRO A 536 -19.84 17.81 3.21
C PRO A 536 -20.07 16.85 2.04
N ARG A 537 -19.55 15.62 2.10
CA ARG A 537 -19.75 14.65 1.02
C ARG A 537 -21.21 14.32 0.77
N THR A 538 -22.07 14.40 1.79
CA THR A 538 -23.48 13.99 1.68
C THR A 538 -24.36 15.04 1.00
N ASP A 539 -23.88 16.27 0.84
CA ASP A 539 -24.67 17.36 0.26
C ASP A 539 -25.17 17.00 -1.16
N SER A 540 -24.40 16.22 -1.93
CA SER A 540 -24.79 15.78 -3.27
C SER A 540 -25.95 14.78 -3.30
N LEU A 541 -26.29 14.14 -2.18
CA LEU A 541 -27.45 13.25 -2.07
C LEU A 541 -28.76 14.04 -2.04
N LEU A 542 -28.70 15.31 -1.62
CA LEU A 542 -29.84 16.21 -1.45
C LEU A 542 -29.85 17.35 -2.49
N ALA A 543 -28.88 17.37 -3.39
CA ALA A 543 -28.75 18.41 -4.41
C ALA A 543 -29.88 18.35 -5.45
N ASP A 544 -30.21 19.51 -6.03
CA ASP A 544 -31.27 19.65 -7.04
C ASP A 544 -31.05 18.76 -8.28
N ASP A 545 -29.79 18.47 -8.62
CA ASP A 545 -29.41 17.63 -9.76
C ASP A 545 -29.31 16.13 -9.43
N ALA A 546 -29.60 15.70 -8.20
CA ALA A 546 -29.49 14.30 -7.77
C ALA A 546 -30.29 13.33 -8.66
N ALA A 547 -31.47 13.75 -9.14
CA ALA A 547 -32.28 12.96 -10.06
C ALA A 547 -31.63 12.83 -11.46
N GLU A 548 -30.93 13.86 -11.92
CA GLU A 548 -30.16 13.82 -13.17
C GLU A 548 -28.93 12.92 -13.03
N VAL A 549 -28.19 13.06 -11.92
CA VAL A 549 -27.06 12.18 -11.58
C VAL A 549 -27.50 10.73 -11.58
N ARG A 550 -28.62 10.40 -10.91
CA ARG A 550 -29.22 9.05 -10.95
C ARG A 550 -29.42 8.56 -12.38
N ARG A 551 -30.08 9.34 -13.25
CA ARG A 551 -30.34 8.94 -14.65
C ARG A 551 -29.06 8.78 -15.47
N ARG A 552 -28.05 9.63 -15.24
CA ARG A 552 -26.75 9.52 -15.92
C ARG A 552 -26.01 8.27 -15.48
N THR A 553 -25.90 8.04 -14.17
CA THR A 553 -25.21 6.86 -13.62
C THR A 553 -25.89 5.57 -14.03
N ARG A 554 -27.23 5.50 -14.02
CA ARG A 554 -27.95 4.31 -14.50
C ARG A 554 -27.67 3.99 -15.96
N ARG A 555 -27.70 5.00 -16.83
CA ARG A 555 -27.34 4.83 -18.25
C ARG A 555 -25.89 4.38 -18.44
N LEU A 556 -24.96 4.99 -17.70
CA LEU A 556 -23.53 4.63 -17.73
C LEU A 556 -23.31 3.17 -17.35
N LEU A 557 -24.02 2.68 -16.33
CA LEU A 557 -23.92 1.30 -15.83
C LEU A 557 -24.77 0.29 -16.62
N GLY A 558 -25.45 0.73 -17.69
CA GLY A 558 -26.31 -0.14 -18.50
C GLY A 558 -27.57 -0.63 -17.79
N ILE A 559 -27.98 0.04 -16.71
CA ILE A 559 -29.19 -0.30 -15.94
C ILE A 559 -30.42 0.16 -16.74
N ARG A 560 -31.35 -0.76 -17.02
CA ARG A 560 -32.60 -0.43 -17.71
C ARG A 560 -33.54 0.37 -16.79
N ASP A 561 -34.48 1.09 -17.38
CA ASP A 561 -35.43 1.90 -16.63
C ASP A 561 -36.40 1.06 -15.79
N ASP A 562 -36.68 -0.17 -16.20
CA ASP A 562 -37.55 -1.14 -15.53
C ASP A 562 -36.84 -2.03 -14.51
N GLN A 563 -35.50 -2.03 -14.48
CA GLN A 563 -34.72 -2.84 -13.55
C GLN A 563 -34.62 -2.22 -12.16
N THR A 564 -34.73 -3.07 -11.14
CA THR A 564 -34.36 -2.71 -9.77
C THR A 564 -32.85 -2.79 -9.62
N ALA A 565 -32.19 -1.70 -9.23
CA ALA A 565 -30.77 -1.69 -8.96
C ALA A 565 -30.50 -1.90 -7.46
N VAL A 566 -29.74 -2.94 -7.13
CA VAL A 566 -29.39 -3.29 -5.74
C VAL A 566 -27.92 -2.99 -5.50
N LEU A 567 -27.60 -2.03 -4.62
CA LEU A 567 -26.22 -1.76 -4.22
C LEU A 567 -25.79 -2.74 -3.14
N HIS A 568 -24.90 -3.67 -3.47
CA HIS A 568 -24.29 -4.57 -2.50
C HIS A 568 -22.90 -4.05 -2.15
N ALA A 569 -22.70 -3.61 -0.90
CA ALA A 569 -21.41 -3.12 -0.43
C ALA A 569 -20.96 -3.83 0.84
N THR A 570 -19.75 -4.38 0.80
CA THR A 570 -19.20 -5.20 1.88
C THR A 570 -17.99 -4.53 2.55
N THR A 571 -17.76 -4.90 3.80
CA THR A 571 -16.57 -4.52 4.54
C THR A 571 -15.50 -5.60 4.42
N TRP A 572 -14.23 -5.19 4.43
CA TRP A 572 -13.13 -6.15 4.51
C TRP A 572 -13.08 -6.80 5.90
N ARG A 573 -12.36 -7.92 6.02
CA ARG A 573 -12.17 -8.64 7.28
C ARG A 573 -10.69 -8.63 7.65
N GLU A 574 -10.40 -8.25 8.89
CA GLU A 574 -9.03 -8.08 9.38
C GLU A 574 -8.19 -9.37 9.30
N ASP A 575 -8.81 -10.53 9.49
CA ASP A 575 -8.18 -11.85 9.40
C ASP A 575 -7.88 -12.29 7.97
N LEU A 576 -8.42 -11.58 6.97
CA LEU A 576 -8.16 -11.78 5.54
C LEU A 576 -7.16 -10.75 4.97
N SER A 577 -6.50 -9.97 5.83
CA SER A 577 -5.45 -9.04 5.41
C SER A 577 -4.26 -9.79 4.81
N ARG A 578 -3.79 -9.37 3.64
CA ARG A 578 -2.63 -9.95 2.93
C ARG A 578 -1.40 -9.04 2.92
N GLY A 579 -1.42 -7.93 3.65
CA GLY A 579 -0.35 -6.94 3.69
C GLY A 579 -0.89 -5.51 3.57
N ASP A 580 -0.04 -4.59 3.13
CA ASP A 580 -0.32 -3.15 3.10
C ASP A 580 -1.60 -2.83 2.33
N ASN A 581 -2.67 -2.58 3.09
CA ASN A 581 -3.96 -2.16 2.59
C ASN A 581 -4.58 -3.10 1.53
N THR A 582 -4.27 -4.39 1.60
CA THR A 582 -4.79 -5.42 0.68
C THR A 582 -5.44 -6.55 1.47
N SER A 583 -6.61 -7.01 1.04
CA SER A 583 -7.38 -8.06 1.72
C SER A 583 -8.07 -8.97 0.70
N ALA A 584 -8.27 -10.24 1.06
CA ALA A 584 -9.12 -11.14 0.28
C ALA A 584 -10.61 -10.81 0.45
N ASP A 585 -11.42 -11.16 -0.55
CA ASP A 585 -12.87 -11.09 -0.42
C ASP A 585 -13.34 -12.12 0.62
N PRO A 586 -14.20 -11.74 1.60
CA PRO A 586 -14.69 -12.69 2.59
C PRO A 586 -15.64 -13.75 2.03
N GLY A 587 -16.18 -13.58 0.82
CA GLY A 587 -16.97 -14.60 0.13
C GLY A 587 -18.25 -15.01 0.85
N LEU A 588 -18.82 -14.11 1.67
CA LEU A 588 -19.99 -14.40 2.51
C LEU A 588 -21.29 -14.53 1.71
N LEU A 589 -21.34 -13.93 0.53
CA LEU A 589 -22.48 -13.98 -0.38
C LEU A 589 -21.97 -14.33 -1.78
N ASP A 590 -22.57 -15.36 -2.39
CA ASP A 590 -22.41 -15.60 -3.81
C ASP A 590 -23.32 -14.64 -4.58
N VAL A 591 -22.74 -13.52 -4.98
CA VAL A 591 -23.44 -12.41 -5.65
C VAL A 591 -23.98 -12.84 -7.01
N LYS A 592 -23.30 -13.75 -7.72
CA LYS A 592 -23.75 -14.26 -9.02
C LYS A 592 -24.96 -15.16 -8.83
N ALA A 593 -24.89 -16.09 -7.88
CA ALA A 593 -26.04 -16.95 -7.54
C ALA A 593 -27.25 -16.12 -7.07
N LEU A 594 -27.04 -15.06 -6.29
CA LEU A 594 -28.11 -14.14 -5.90
C LEU A 594 -28.72 -13.45 -7.12
N ALA A 595 -27.89 -12.90 -8.02
CA ALA A 595 -28.38 -12.23 -9.23
C ALA A 595 -29.17 -13.20 -10.14
N GLU A 596 -28.67 -14.43 -10.34
CA GLU A 596 -29.38 -15.48 -11.07
C GLU A 596 -30.73 -15.82 -10.44
N GLN A 597 -30.79 -15.91 -9.10
CA GLN A 597 -32.02 -16.16 -8.37
C GLN A 597 -33.03 -15.01 -8.51
N LEU A 598 -32.56 -13.76 -8.53
CA LEU A 598 -33.42 -12.57 -8.65
C LEU A 598 -33.94 -12.35 -10.08
N GLY A 599 -33.21 -12.85 -11.08
CA GLY A 599 -33.61 -12.79 -12.50
C GLY A 599 -33.34 -11.43 -13.15
N ASP A 600 -33.72 -11.31 -14.43
CA ASP A 600 -33.34 -10.18 -15.28
C ASP A 600 -33.94 -8.81 -14.88
N ASP A 601 -34.96 -8.80 -14.01
CA ASP A 601 -35.60 -7.59 -13.49
C ASP A 601 -34.77 -6.89 -12.40
N VAL A 602 -33.72 -7.56 -11.89
CA VAL A 602 -32.82 -7.01 -10.88
C VAL A 602 -31.40 -6.98 -11.41
N VAL A 603 -30.66 -5.93 -11.06
CA VAL A 603 -29.22 -5.83 -11.30
C VAL A 603 -28.51 -5.54 -9.99
N VAL A 604 -27.46 -6.31 -9.69
CA VAL A 604 -26.66 -6.13 -8.48
C VAL A 604 -25.42 -5.31 -8.80
N LEU A 605 -25.30 -4.14 -8.16
CA LEU A 605 -24.12 -3.28 -8.21
C LEU A 605 -23.17 -3.72 -7.11
N GLN A 606 -22.14 -4.49 -7.47
CA GLN A 606 -21.17 -5.02 -6.54
C GLN A 606 -20.09 -3.98 -6.22
N ARG A 607 -20.04 -3.52 -4.96
CA ARG A 607 -19.06 -2.57 -4.44
C ARG A 607 -18.20 -3.22 -3.35
N SER A 608 -17.11 -3.86 -3.75
CA SER A 608 -16.16 -4.41 -2.78
C SER A 608 -15.35 -3.31 -2.09
N HIS A 609 -14.81 -3.61 -0.90
CA HIS A 609 -13.95 -2.67 -0.18
C HIS A 609 -12.68 -2.32 -0.98
N HIS A 610 -12.15 -1.10 -0.83
CA HIS A 610 -10.96 -0.66 -1.57
C HIS A 610 -9.72 -1.56 -1.35
N SER A 611 -9.61 -2.21 -0.19
CA SER A 611 -8.53 -3.17 0.08
C SER A 611 -8.72 -4.50 -0.66
N VAL A 612 -9.96 -4.88 -0.99
CA VAL A 612 -10.29 -6.05 -1.81
C VAL A 612 -10.16 -5.72 -3.30
N ALA A 613 -10.42 -4.47 -3.69
CA ALA A 613 -10.19 -3.96 -5.04
C ALA A 613 -8.74 -4.19 -5.53
N ARG A 614 -7.79 -4.30 -4.59
CA ARG A 614 -6.36 -4.55 -4.85
C ARG A 614 -6.00 -6.04 -4.93
N SER A 615 -6.99 -6.92 -4.86
CA SER A 615 -6.81 -8.37 -4.96
C SER A 615 -7.30 -8.89 -6.32
N ASP A 616 -6.76 -10.04 -6.74
CA ASP A 616 -7.16 -10.72 -8.00
C ASP A 616 -8.55 -11.40 -7.90
N GLN A 617 -9.25 -11.25 -6.78
CA GLN A 617 -10.50 -11.97 -6.47
C GLN A 617 -11.76 -11.15 -6.78
N ARG A 618 -11.73 -10.32 -7.81
CA ARG A 618 -12.89 -9.49 -8.21
C ARG A 618 -14.01 -10.36 -8.77
N HIS A 619 -15.26 -9.98 -8.51
CA HIS A 619 -16.42 -10.71 -9.01
C HIS A 619 -16.59 -10.61 -10.54
N GLY A 620 -16.13 -9.50 -11.12
CA GLY A 620 -16.34 -9.17 -12.53
C GLY A 620 -17.80 -8.83 -12.85
N SER A 621 -18.04 -8.35 -14.06
CA SER A 621 -19.39 -8.01 -14.56
C SER A 621 -19.96 -9.13 -15.43
N GLY A 622 -21.28 -9.34 -15.39
CA GLY A 622 -22.00 -10.37 -16.13
C GLY A 622 -23.04 -11.11 -15.28
N GLY A 623 -24.02 -11.75 -15.92
CA GLY A 623 -25.04 -12.56 -15.23
C GLY A 623 -25.90 -11.76 -14.24
N GLY A 624 -26.26 -10.51 -14.56
CA GLY A 624 -27.03 -9.63 -13.68
C GLY A 624 -26.20 -8.87 -12.63
N VAL A 625 -24.86 -8.99 -12.66
CA VAL A 625 -23.94 -8.25 -11.78
C VAL A 625 -23.16 -7.20 -12.57
N VAL A 626 -23.04 -6.01 -11.99
CA VAL A 626 -22.13 -4.95 -12.47
C VAL A 626 -21.11 -4.67 -11.36
N ASP A 627 -19.83 -4.92 -11.64
CA ASP A 627 -18.75 -4.58 -10.72
C ASP A 627 -18.49 -3.06 -10.75
N VAL A 628 -18.83 -2.40 -9.65
CA VAL A 628 -18.65 -0.95 -9.46
C VAL A 628 -17.58 -0.66 -8.42
N THR A 629 -16.69 -1.60 -8.12
CA THR A 629 -15.65 -1.50 -7.08
C THR A 629 -14.72 -0.29 -7.27
N ASP A 630 -14.39 0.06 -8.52
CA ASP A 630 -13.51 1.21 -8.82
C ASP A 630 -14.27 2.50 -9.19
N HIS A 631 -15.60 2.53 -9.07
CA HIS A 631 -16.35 3.76 -9.32
C HIS A 631 -15.86 4.86 -8.36
N PRO A 632 -15.45 6.05 -8.84
CA PRO A 632 -14.74 7.03 -8.01
C PRO A 632 -15.67 7.80 -7.05
N GLU A 633 -16.97 7.85 -7.35
CA GLU A 633 -17.96 8.58 -6.57
C GLU A 633 -19.01 7.62 -6.04
N ILE A 634 -19.09 7.49 -4.72
CA ILE A 634 -20.03 6.55 -4.07
C ILE A 634 -21.45 7.09 -4.11
N ASN A 635 -21.63 8.42 -4.07
CA ASN A 635 -22.96 9.02 -4.07
C ASN A 635 -23.68 8.85 -5.40
N ASP A 636 -22.94 8.76 -6.52
CA ASP A 636 -23.50 8.39 -7.82
C ASP A 636 -24.18 7.01 -7.75
N LEU A 637 -23.56 6.04 -7.05
CA LEU A 637 -24.08 4.69 -6.87
C LEU A 637 -25.26 4.65 -5.88
N VAL A 638 -25.17 5.38 -4.77
CA VAL A 638 -26.26 5.54 -3.80
C VAL A 638 -27.51 6.12 -4.47
N LEU A 639 -27.34 7.11 -5.35
CA LEU A 639 -28.45 7.70 -6.12
C LEU A 639 -28.98 6.72 -7.18
N ALA A 640 -28.12 5.96 -7.85
CA ALA A 640 -28.49 5.00 -8.90
C ALA A 640 -29.29 3.79 -8.38
N ALA A 641 -28.98 3.33 -7.17
CA ALA A 641 -29.61 2.18 -6.52
C ALA A 641 -31.05 2.47 -6.09
N ASP A 642 -31.88 1.44 -6.05
CA ASP A 642 -33.26 1.48 -5.55
C ASP A 642 -33.36 0.82 -4.16
N LEU A 643 -32.44 -0.10 -3.84
CA LEU A 643 -32.29 -0.79 -2.57
C LEU A 643 -30.80 -1.06 -2.30
N ALA A 644 -30.40 -1.21 -1.03
CA ALA A 644 -29.06 -1.65 -0.68
C ALA A 644 -29.04 -2.96 0.14
N ILE A 645 -27.98 -3.74 -0.06
CA ILE A 645 -27.60 -4.86 0.79
C ILE A 645 -26.25 -4.49 1.41
N PHE A 646 -26.24 -4.35 2.73
CA PHE A 646 -25.06 -3.93 3.48
C PHE A 646 -24.70 -4.94 4.56
N ASP A 647 -23.43 -4.95 4.95
CA ASP A 647 -22.98 -5.59 6.18
C ASP A 647 -22.71 -4.51 7.25
N TYR A 648 -21.48 -4.42 7.76
CA TYR A 648 -21.04 -3.48 8.79
C TYR A 648 -20.54 -2.14 8.24
N THR A 649 -20.80 -1.84 6.96
CA THR A 649 -20.33 -0.61 6.30
C THR A 649 -20.92 0.65 6.94
N SER A 650 -20.13 1.72 7.01
CA SER A 650 -20.62 3.06 7.37
C SER A 650 -21.43 3.72 6.25
N LEU A 651 -21.46 3.13 5.05
CA LEU A 651 -22.27 3.64 3.94
C LEU A 651 -23.77 3.66 4.26
N ARG A 652 -24.24 2.86 5.21
CA ARG A 652 -25.64 2.85 5.66
C ARG A 652 -26.09 4.20 6.21
N PHE A 653 -25.20 4.99 6.82
CA PHE A 653 -25.55 6.31 7.33
C PHE A 653 -25.86 7.27 6.19
N ASP A 654 -24.97 7.33 5.19
CA ASP A 654 -25.16 8.14 3.99
C ASP A 654 -26.39 7.66 3.18
N PHE A 655 -26.56 6.35 3.00
CA PHE A 655 -27.69 5.81 2.22
C PHE A 655 -29.05 6.12 2.85
N ALA A 656 -29.14 6.13 4.19
CA ALA A 656 -30.38 6.45 4.91
C ALA A 656 -30.91 7.86 4.62
N ILE A 657 -30.04 8.80 4.21
CA ILE A 657 -30.44 10.16 3.79
C ILE A 657 -31.39 10.10 2.58
N THR A 658 -31.24 9.10 1.72
CA THR A 658 -32.11 8.93 0.53
C THR A 658 -33.52 8.42 0.86
N GLY A 659 -33.75 7.89 2.06
CA GLY A 659 -34.99 7.22 2.45
C GLY A 659 -35.26 5.88 1.75
N LYS A 660 -34.30 5.36 0.96
CA LYS A 660 -34.44 4.08 0.25
C LYS A 660 -34.21 2.89 1.19
N PRO A 661 -34.83 1.73 0.92
CA PRO A 661 -34.70 0.53 1.74
C PRO A 661 -33.29 -0.06 1.74
N MET A 662 -32.92 -0.66 2.87
CA MET A 662 -31.65 -1.34 3.11
C MET A 662 -31.92 -2.66 3.85
N ILE A 663 -31.23 -3.72 3.42
CA ILE A 663 -31.20 -5.03 4.08
C ILE A 663 -29.79 -5.25 4.63
N PHE A 664 -29.69 -5.77 5.84
CA PHE A 664 -28.41 -6.06 6.48
C PHE A 664 -28.11 -7.57 6.43
N PHE A 665 -27.22 -7.97 5.54
CA PHE A 665 -26.78 -9.38 5.40
C PHE A 665 -25.49 -9.60 6.19
N VAL A 666 -25.61 -10.23 7.36
CA VAL A 666 -24.55 -10.32 8.38
C VAL A 666 -24.38 -11.74 8.93
N PRO A 667 -24.07 -12.75 8.08
CA PRO A 667 -23.94 -14.15 8.50
C PRO A 667 -22.84 -14.36 9.54
N ASP A 668 -21.87 -13.44 9.63
CA ASP A 668 -20.71 -13.49 10.52
C ASP A 668 -20.74 -12.44 11.65
N LEU A 669 -21.92 -11.95 12.04
CA LEU A 669 -22.06 -10.85 13.03
C LEU A 669 -21.31 -11.12 14.34
N GLU A 670 -21.49 -12.31 14.91
CA GLU A 670 -20.85 -12.69 16.16
C GLU A 670 -19.32 -12.69 16.05
N LYS A 671 -18.78 -13.17 14.93
CA LYS A 671 -17.35 -13.16 14.64
C LYS A 671 -16.85 -11.73 14.46
N TYR A 672 -17.57 -10.91 13.69
CA TYR A 672 -17.14 -9.54 13.39
C TYR A 672 -17.07 -8.68 14.65
N GLU A 673 -18.09 -8.79 15.50
CA GLU A 673 -18.21 -8.02 16.73
C GLU A 673 -17.17 -8.44 17.78
N ASN A 674 -17.03 -9.75 18.02
CA ASN A 674 -16.24 -10.26 19.13
C ASN A 674 -14.76 -10.48 18.78
N GLU A 675 -14.46 -10.88 17.54
CA GLU A 675 -13.13 -11.32 17.13
C GLU A 675 -12.42 -10.32 16.20
N LEU A 676 -13.14 -9.65 15.29
CA LEU A 676 -12.50 -8.91 14.20
C LEU A 676 -12.29 -7.42 14.46
N ARG A 677 -13.33 -6.66 14.79
CA ARG A 677 -13.22 -5.19 14.96
C ARG A 677 -14.08 -4.63 16.10
N GLY A 678 -15.31 -5.13 16.22
CA GLY A 678 -16.28 -4.59 17.16
C GLY A 678 -16.84 -3.21 16.77
N PHE A 679 -17.86 -2.78 17.51
CA PHE A 679 -18.65 -1.58 17.22
C PHE A 679 -18.58 -0.56 18.37
N LEU A 680 -18.83 0.71 18.04
CA LEU A 680 -18.93 1.81 19.00
C LEU A 680 -20.28 1.79 19.76
N PHE A 681 -21.31 1.19 19.17
CA PHE A 681 -22.63 0.99 19.72
C PHE A 681 -23.26 -0.29 19.13
N PRO A 682 -24.31 -0.87 19.76
CA PRO A 682 -24.91 -2.12 19.30
C PRO A 682 -25.31 -2.08 17.81
N PHE A 683 -24.93 -3.10 17.04
CA PHE A 683 -25.19 -3.13 15.59
C PHE A 683 -26.68 -3.18 15.28
N GLU A 684 -27.41 -4.11 15.91
CA GLU A 684 -28.85 -4.34 15.63
C GLU A 684 -29.70 -3.10 15.93
N GLU A 685 -29.38 -2.34 16.98
CA GLU A 685 -30.04 -1.06 17.28
C GLU A 685 -29.73 0.05 16.26
N SER A 686 -28.70 -0.14 15.43
CA SER A 686 -28.25 0.80 14.39
C SER A 686 -28.51 0.31 12.97
N ALA A 687 -29.36 -0.70 12.82
CA ALA A 687 -29.80 -1.27 11.55
C ALA A 687 -31.27 -0.89 11.31
N PRO A 688 -31.57 0.16 10.52
CA PRO A 688 -32.95 0.62 10.31
C PRO A 688 -33.79 -0.31 9.39
N GLY A 689 -33.29 -1.48 9.01
CA GLY A 689 -33.93 -2.45 8.12
C GLY A 689 -33.73 -3.90 8.58
N PRO A 690 -34.27 -4.89 7.86
CA PRO A 690 -34.15 -6.30 8.21
C PRO A 690 -32.70 -6.75 8.36
N VAL A 691 -32.42 -7.52 9.42
CA VAL A 691 -31.11 -8.12 9.69
C VAL A 691 -31.21 -9.62 9.45
N VAL A 692 -30.51 -10.12 8.43
CA VAL A 692 -30.60 -11.50 7.95
C VAL A 692 -29.23 -12.17 7.88
N ARG A 693 -29.23 -13.49 8.02
CA ARG A 693 -28.01 -14.33 7.96
C ARG A 693 -28.06 -15.38 6.84
N ASP A 694 -29.24 -15.58 6.26
CA ASP A 694 -29.47 -16.57 5.20
C ASP A 694 -29.67 -15.88 3.84
N SER A 695 -29.00 -16.40 2.81
CA SER A 695 -29.06 -15.82 1.46
C SER A 695 -30.41 -16.08 0.75
N GLY A 696 -31.15 -17.13 1.14
CA GLY A 696 -32.49 -17.40 0.64
C GLY A 696 -33.52 -16.40 1.17
N GLU A 697 -33.45 -16.09 2.47
CA GLU A 697 -34.23 -15.01 3.10
C GLU A 697 -33.94 -13.65 2.44
N LEU A 698 -32.65 -13.35 2.22
CA LEU A 698 -32.21 -12.15 1.52
C LEU A 698 -32.86 -12.00 0.14
N ALA A 699 -32.85 -13.06 -0.68
CA ALA A 699 -33.47 -13.03 -2.01
C ALA A 699 -34.99 -12.79 -1.94
N GLY A 700 -35.68 -13.30 -0.91
CA GLY A 700 -37.10 -13.01 -0.67
C GLY A 700 -37.35 -11.52 -0.41
N LEU A 701 -36.56 -10.92 0.49
CA LEU A 701 -36.68 -9.50 0.86
C LEU A 701 -36.34 -8.54 -0.28
N VAL A 702 -35.47 -8.92 -1.21
CA VAL A 702 -35.17 -8.12 -2.40
C VAL A 702 -36.32 -8.15 -3.41
N ARG A 703 -37.02 -9.28 -3.56
CA ARG A 703 -38.16 -9.39 -4.50
C ARG A 703 -39.40 -8.67 -4.00
N ASP A 704 -39.64 -8.67 -2.70
CA ASP A 704 -40.79 -8.01 -2.08
C ASP A 704 -40.31 -7.00 -1.04
N THR A 705 -40.44 -5.71 -1.37
CA THR A 705 -40.05 -4.59 -0.52
C THR A 705 -41.20 -4.08 0.36
N SER A 706 -42.32 -4.81 0.48
CA SER A 706 -43.46 -4.41 1.31
C SER A 706 -43.08 -4.16 2.79
N TRP A 707 -42.05 -4.86 3.28
CA TRP A 707 -41.49 -4.69 4.62
C TRP A 707 -40.92 -3.28 4.86
N ALA A 708 -40.55 -2.54 3.81
CA ALA A 708 -39.96 -1.20 3.96
C ALA A 708 -40.90 -0.24 4.69
N ALA A 709 -42.22 -0.38 4.50
CA ALA A 709 -43.22 0.43 5.19
C ALA A 709 -43.23 0.17 6.71
N GLU A 710 -42.99 -1.07 7.14
CA GLU A 710 -42.94 -1.46 8.56
C GLU A 710 -41.70 -0.86 9.26
N HIS A 711 -40.65 -0.54 8.50
CA HIS A 711 -39.41 0.04 8.98
C HIS A 711 -39.36 1.58 8.91
N ALA A 712 -40.41 2.26 8.46
CA ALA A 712 -40.40 3.71 8.26
C ALA A 712 -40.06 4.50 9.55
N ASP A 713 -40.62 4.11 10.69
CA ASP A 713 -40.33 4.75 11.99
C ASP A 713 -38.89 4.51 12.44
N ALA A 714 -38.34 3.32 12.18
CA ALA A 714 -36.94 3.00 12.47
C ALA A 714 -35.98 3.84 11.62
N TYR A 715 -36.29 4.06 10.34
CA TYR A 715 -35.56 4.98 9.46
C TYR A 715 -35.60 6.42 9.96
N ALA A 716 -36.78 6.90 10.36
CA ALA A 716 -36.93 8.26 10.88
C ALA A 716 -36.12 8.46 12.16
N ALA A 717 -36.20 7.52 13.12
CA ALA A 717 -35.40 7.55 14.34
C ALA A 717 -33.89 7.46 14.07
N PHE A 718 -33.48 6.63 13.11
CA PHE A 718 -32.09 6.53 12.68
C PHE A 718 -31.58 7.86 12.10
N ASN A 719 -32.34 8.48 11.21
CA ASN A 719 -31.98 9.77 10.61
C ASN A 719 -31.96 10.90 11.64
N GLU A 720 -32.91 10.94 12.58
CA GLU A 720 -32.88 11.90 13.68
C GLU A 720 -31.62 11.74 14.55
N ARG A 721 -31.25 10.49 14.85
CA ARG A 721 -30.07 10.20 15.68
C ARG A 721 -28.76 10.55 14.97
N PHE A 722 -28.59 10.13 13.72
CA PHE A 722 -27.28 10.13 13.04
C PHE A 722 -27.16 11.15 11.90
N ASN A 723 -28.28 11.58 11.32
CA ASN A 723 -28.31 12.39 10.10
C ASN A 723 -28.97 13.76 10.23
N ARG A 724 -29.42 14.18 11.43
CA ARG A 724 -30.17 15.44 11.64
C ARG A 724 -29.49 16.73 11.14
N PHE A 725 -28.18 16.72 10.93
CA PHE A 725 -27.42 17.87 10.41
C PHE A 725 -27.01 17.74 8.93
N HIS A 726 -27.40 16.67 8.24
CA HIS A 726 -27.11 16.47 6.82
C HIS A 726 -28.29 17.05 6.01
N ASP A 727 -28.25 18.36 5.80
CA ASP A 727 -29.31 19.18 5.20
C ASP A 727 -28.98 19.70 3.79
N GLY A 728 -27.86 19.27 3.20
CA GLY A 728 -27.40 19.73 1.90
C GLY A 728 -26.44 20.93 1.95
N HIS A 729 -26.14 21.47 3.14
CA HIS A 729 -25.33 22.68 3.31
C HIS A 729 -24.12 22.49 4.24
N ALA A 730 -23.65 21.24 4.44
CA ALA A 730 -22.51 20.99 5.32
C ALA A 730 -21.21 21.57 4.76
N ALA A 731 -21.00 21.54 3.44
CA ALA A 731 -19.85 22.16 2.78
C ALA A 731 -19.79 23.67 3.02
N GLU A 732 -20.92 24.37 3.00
CA GLU A 732 -21.00 25.81 3.26
C GLU A 732 -20.51 26.12 4.68
N ARG A 733 -21.03 25.41 5.69
CA ARG A 733 -20.64 25.57 7.10
C ARG A 733 -19.15 25.31 7.32
N VAL A 734 -18.60 24.27 6.71
CA VAL A 734 -17.17 23.95 6.79
C VAL A 734 -16.33 25.06 6.14
N VAL A 735 -16.74 25.56 4.97
CA VAL A 735 -16.00 26.63 4.29
C VAL A 735 -16.09 27.97 5.03
N ASP A 736 -17.22 28.29 5.65
CA ASP A 736 -17.34 29.44 6.56
C ASP A 736 -16.33 29.35 7.70
N GLY A 737 -16.25 28.18 8.35
CA GLY A 737 -15.30 27.94 9.42
C GLY A 737 -13.84 28.01 8.97
N LEU A 738 -13.50 27.45 7.80
CA LEU A 738 -12.14 27.51 7.24
C LEU A 738 -11.73 28.93 6.88
N LEU A 739 -12.59 29.69 6.21
CA LEU A 739 -12.26 31.06 5.79
C LEU A 739 -12.19 32.03 6.96
N GLY A 740 -12.94 31.78 8.03
CA GLY A 740 -12.88 32.50 9.30
C GLY A 740 -11.77 32.02 10.25
N TRP A 741 -10.92 31.08 9.83
CA TRP A 741 -9.86 30.55 10.68
C TRP A 741 -8.70 31.53 10.81
N ASP A 742 -8.63 32.18 11.97
CA ASP A 742 -7.50 32.98 12.43
C ASP A 742 -6.79 32.21 13.56
N ALA A 743 -5.56 31.76 13.28
CA ALA A 743 -4.72 30.94 14.16
C ALA A 743 -4.00 31.75 15.24
#